data_AF-A0A2M7AHZ4-F1
#
_entry.id   AF-A0A2M7AHZ4-F1
#
_cell.length_a   1.000
_cell.length_b   1.000
_cell.length_c   1.000
_cell.angle_alpha   90.00
_cell.angle_beta   90.00
_cell.angle_gamma   90.00
#
_symmetry.space_group_name_H-M   'P 1'
#
loop_
_entity.id
_entity.type
_entity.pdbx_description
1 polymer ?
#
loop_
_entity_poly.entity_id
_entity_poly.type
_entity_poly.pdbx_seq_one_letter_code
_entity_poly.pdbx_strand_id
1 'polypeptide(L)'
;MGNTSPASQAFPIRAVQLDLARQMETVDYVCRYADFAASVGFNTLMLYLEARIRTDSFPFRPVNETYTLGEMETIVQHAASVGVEVVPGLSTLGHVEQFLACPEMAHLAEEREGRARFGNPQGFVFCTSLPETYSFLEAYIAEVTQVFPSEHIHIGCDEVWNLGYCSLCQEQWKRNGLGSVFAQHIQKMDEICSALGKRIWIWDDMYEFFPEELELAPRKMVMCHWQYDRVIESEGIKAHFANRWRQDWLGVYEKMGFDALLCPRETTPGNIRTFTHYARRHPVLGGLLTQWEMSASFPDQWKPTVAYCGKLWSQPELSSDQAWGEALDTGVPDASDALKVAVRSLQDLPTAYLSPSPLSHLRGPLSYSEGVQQTAHRASLQLLRTARSAERPSANELILNDIETSARLTALHFTLRELLPAIYDPRRRAVDVPHLRDKAAFCQRELDDLISVFAPQHEKRRPGMHPEDGGTKHLQSVKAGLEEGWARLDHEPTDEDRWLLLRLFLPDVYGAPRLKVIARFGDEERTLADGSFKPPISAQECYYTLQVPFTSASAPTAAVVEAWGYGGQGITFLEFQNPNTTVVPAEITHVSGPVKEAENILRDDSSWTYLGRVDVHEAMHDPSLAETRGRVVVSLLPAAEKAR
;
A
#
# COMPACT_ATOMS: atom_id res chain seq x y z
N MET A 1 45.00 -0.28 15.27
CA MET A 1 43.96 0.02 14.26
C MET A 1 42.72 0.38 15.05
N GLY A 2 42.32 1.65 14.97
CA GLY A 2 41.29 2.21 15.85
C GLY A 2 39.92 1.59 15.56
N ASN A 3 39.24 1.15 16.61
CA ASN A 3 37.91 0.57 16.58
C ASN A 3 36.91 1.71 16.28
N THR A 4 36.64 1.96 14.99
CA THR A 4 35.55 2.87 14.59
C THR A 4 34.22 2.16 14.82
N SER A 5 33.28 2.85 15.47
CA SER A 5 31.94 2.31 15.73
C SER A 5 31.27 1.87 14.42
N PRO A 6 30.52 0.76 14.37
CA PRO A 6 29.71 0.37 13.20
C PRO A 6 28.83 1.51 12.66
N ALA A 7 28.42 2.44 13.54
CA ALA A 7 27.61 3.60 13.19
C ALA A 7 28.31 4.63 12.26
N SER A 8 29.63 4.51 12.04
CA SER A 8 30.43 5.44 11.23
C SER A 8 30.96 4.83 9.93
N GLN A 9 30.38 3.72 9.45
CA GLN A 9 30.76 3.10 8.17
C GLN A 9 29.60 3.15 7.17
N ALA A 10 29.94 3.29 5.90
CA ALA A 10 28.97 3.15 4.82
C ALA A 10 28.37 1.73 4.86
N PHE A 11 27.09 1.61 4.54
CA PHE A 11 26.47 0.29 4.47
C PHE A 11 27.14 -0.55 3.38
N PRO A 12 27.52 -1.82 3.63
CA PRO A 12 28.09 -2.69 2.61
C PRO A 12 27.17 -2.85 1.39
N ILE A 13 25.89 -3.13 1.62
CA ILE A 13 24.85 -3.23 0.60
C ILE A 13 24.00 -1.96 0.63
N ARG A 14 24.04 -1.21 -0.46
CA ARG A 14 23.20 -0.03 -0.69
C ARG A 14 22.39 -0.36 -1.92
N ALA A 15 21.26 -1.00 -1.69
CA ALA A 15 20.36 -1.44 -2.74
C ALA A 15 19.23 -0.43 -2.96
N VAL A 16 18.85 -0.24 -4.22
CA VAL A 16 17.60 0.42 -4.60
C VAL A 16 16.78 -0.56 -5.44
N GLN A 17 15.48 -0.61 -5.19
CA GLN A 17 14.52 -1.43 -5.93
C GLN A 17 13.94 -0.65 -7.10
N LEU A 18 13.72 -1.33 -8.23
CA LEU A 18 12.80 -0.87 -9.27
C LEU A 18 11.69 -1.92 -9.49
N ASP A 19 10.43 -1.53 -9.26
CA ASP A 19 9.26 -2.39 -9.52
C ASP A 19 8.92 -2.42 -11.01
N LEU A 20 9.38 -3.50 -11.65
CA LEU A 20 9.10 -3.80 -13.05
C LEU A 20 7.89 -4.74 -13.21
N ALA A 21 7.41 -5.32 -12.11
CA ALA A 21 6.27 -6.22 -12.11
C ALA A 21 4.97 -5.47 -12.40
N ARG A 22 4.70 -4.33 -11.74
CA ARG A 22 3.49 -3.53 -12.02
C ARG A 22 3.64 -2.65 -13.26
N GLN A 23 4.86 -2.19 -13.54
CA GLN A 23 5.18 -1.34 -14.69
C GLN A 23 6.53 -1.75 -15.30
N MET A 24 6.49 -2.49 -16.40
CA MET A 24 7.68 -2.80 -17.19
C MET A 24 8.30 -1.51 -17.77
N GLU A 25 9.62 -1.45 -17.84
CA GLU A 25 10.40 -0.34 -18.40
C GLU A 25 11.25 -0.78 -19.59
N THR A 26 11.68 0.15 -20.44
CA THR A 26 12.63 -0.17 -21.52
C THR A 26 14.00 -0.54 -20.95
N VAL A 27 14.73 -1.44 -21.62
CA VAL A 27 16.12 -1.79 -21.26
C VAL A 27 16.98 -0.54 -21.07
N ASP A 28 16.86 0.42 -21.98
CA ASP A 28 17.54 1.71 -21.95
C ASP A 28 17.19 2.56 -20.71
N TYR A 29 15.92 2.55 -20.27
CA TYR A 29 15.55 3.20 -19.01
C TYR A 29 16.20 2.52 -17.80
N VAL A 30 16.17 1.19 -17.73
CA VAL A 30 16.76 0.44 -16.60
C VAL A 30 18.27 0.67 -16.54
N CYS A 31 18.97 0.69 -17.69
CA CYS A 31 20.40 1.02 -17.75
C CYS A 31 20.69 2.44 -17.22
N ARG A 32 19.92 3.45 -17.66
CA ARG A 32 20.05 4.82 -17.10
C ARG A 32 19.71 4.90 -15.62
N TYR A 33 18.79 4.06 -15.16
CA TYR A 33 18.45 4.00 -13.74
C TYR A 33 19.63 3.43 -12.93
N ALA A 34 20.34 2.43 -13.45
CA ALA A 34 21.59 1.94 -12.87
C ALA A 34 22.68 3.03 -12.82
N ASP A 35 22.84 3.82 -13.90
CA ASP A 35 23.77 4.96 -13.92
C ASP A 35 23.43 5.97 -12.81
N PHE A 36 22.14 6.30 -12.68
CA PHE A 36 21.65 7.20 -11.64
C PHE A 36 21.90 6.62 -10.24
N ALA A 37 21.54 5.36 -10.00
CA ALA A 37 21.76 4.68 -8.73
C ALA A 37 23.24 4.71 -8.32
N ALA A 38 24.16 4.40 -9.25
CA ALA A 38 25.60 4.49 -9.03
C ALA A 38 26.02 5.92 -8.64
N SER A 39 25.54 6.93 -9.38
CA SER A 39 25.91 8.33 -9.17
C SER A 39 25.50 8.89 -7.80
N VAL A 40 24.45 8.33 -7.19
CA VAL A 40 23.94 8.77 -5.88
C VAL A 40 24.37 7.86 -4.72
N GLY A 41 25.22 6.86 -4.99
CA GLY A 41 25.89 6.07 -3.97
C GLY A 41 25.34 4.67 -3.73
N PHE A 42 24.37 4.19 -4.51
CA PHE A 42 23.97 2.77 -4.49
C PHE A 42 25.00 1.91 -5.22
N ASN A 43 25.17 0.67 -4.76
CA ASN A 43 26.00 -0.35 -5.42
C ASN A 43 25.22 -1.61 -5.79
N THR A 44 23.92 -1.63 -5.50
CA THR A 44 23.05 -2.75 -5.84
C THR A 44 21.73 -2.23 -6.41
N LEU A 45 21.24 -2.84 -7.47
CA LEU A 45 19.93 -2.62 -8.07
C LEU A 45 19.14 -3.91 -7.95
N MET A 46 18.06 -3.88 -7.18
CA MET A 46 17.11 -4.98 -7.09
C MET A 46 16.02 -4.77 -8.14
N LEU A 47 15.90 -5.69 -9.09
CA LEU A 47 14.82 -5.65 -10.08
C LEU A 47 13.67 -6.52 -9.57
N TYR A 48 12.57 -5.89 -9.15
CA TYR A 48 11.38 -6.62 -8.71
C TYR A 48 10.55 -7.01 -9.94
N LEU A 49 10.56 -8.30 -10.27
CA LEU A 49 10.21 -8.83 -11.60
C LEU A 49 9.00 -9.74 -11.62
N GLU A 50 8.71 -10.49 -10.55
CA GLU A 50 7.65 -11.52 -10.56
C GLU A 50 7.73 -12.43 -11.81
N ALA A 51 6.76 -12.34 -12.72
CA ALA A 51 6.64 -13.12 -13.95
C ALA A 51 7.14 -12.37 -15.21
N ARG A 52 7.94 -11.30 -15.05
CA ARG A 52 8.39 -10.45 -16.16
C ARG A 52 9.54 -11.02 -16.98
N ILE A 53 10.16 -12.12 -16.60
CA ILE A 53 11.18 -12.78 -17.43
C ILE A 53 10.54 -13.95 -18.17
N ARG A 54 10.60 -13.91 -19.49
CA ARG A 54 10.19 -15.00 -20.37
C ARG A 54 11.34 -16.00 -20.51
N THR A 55 11.05 -17.26 -20.24
CA THR A 55 12.01 -18.37 -20.30
C THR A 55 11.42 -19.59 -21.02
N ASP A 56 12.18 -20.67 -21.16
CA ASP A 56 11.69 -21.91 -21.78
C ASP A 56 10.65 -22.61 -20.88
N SER A 57 10.85 -22.58 -19.55
CA SER A 57 9.88 -23.08 -18.57
C SER A 57 8.66 -22.17 -18.36
N PHE A 58 8.76 -20.89 -18.72
CA PHE A 58 7.64 -19.94 -18.67
C PHE A 58 7.49 -19.09 -19.97
N PRO A 59 6.95 -19.68 -21.05
CA PRO A 59 6.78 -19.00 -22.34
C PRO A 59 5.38 -18.38 -22.54
N PHE A 60 4.55 -18.29 -21.49
CA PHE A 60 3.10 -18.07 -21.67
C PHE A 60 2.70 -16.59 -21.76
N ARG A 61 3.46 -15.66 -21.16
CA ARG A 61 3.13 -14.23 -21.19
C ARG A 61 3.48 -13.55 -22.52
N PRO A 62 2.74 -12.49 -22.93
CA PRO A 62 3.02 -11.75 -24.16
C PRO A 62 4.44 -11.17 -24.20
N VAL A 63 5.07 -11.19 -25.38
CA VAL A 63 6.44 -10.70 -25.57
C VAL A 63 6.61 -9.23 -25.18
N ASN A 64 5.61 -8.38 -25.44
CA ASN A 64 5.63 -6.96 -25.10
C ASN A 64 5.34 -6.67 -23.60
N GLU A 65 5.18 -7.71 -22.79
CA GLU A 65 4.96 -7.65 -21.34
C GLU A 65 6.05 -8.39 -20.55
N THR A 66 7.10 -8.85 -21.23
CA THR A 66 8.19 -9.62 -20.64
C THR A 66 9.53 -9.23 -21.23
N TYR A 67 10.58 -9.37 -20.44
CA TYR A 67 11.95 -9.35 -20.90
C TYR A 67 12.41 -10.73 -21.33
N THR A 68 13.21 -10.79 -22.39
CA THR A 68 14.02 -11.95 -22.73
C THR A 68 15.24 -12.06 -21.83
N LEU A 69 15.83 -13.25 -21.71
CA LEU A 69 17.10 -13.44 -21.00
C LEU A 69 18.23 -12.56 -21.56
N GLY A 70 18.27 -12.33 -22.88
CA GLY A 70 19.29 -11.47 -23.50
C GLY A 70 19.13 -9.97 -23.18
N GLU A 71 17.88 -9.49 -23.03
CA GLU A 71 17.63 -8.14 -22.54
C GLU A 71 18.05 -7.99 -21.08
N MET A 72 17.77 -8.99 -20.24
CA MET A 72 18.25 -9.03 -18.85
C MET A 72 19.78 -9.06 -18.77
N GLU A 73 20.43 -9.88 -19.59
CA GLU A 73 21.89 -9.92 -19.69
C GLU A 73 22.47 -8.54 -20.05
N THR A 74 21.83 -7.82 -20.98
CA THR A 74 22.23 -6.45 -21.35
C THR A 74 22.14 -5.49 -20.15
N ILE A 75 21.04 -5.53 -19.39
CA ILE A 75 20.84 -4.71 -18.19
C ILE A 75 21.92 -5.03 -17.14
N VAL A 76 22.13 -6.32 -16.87
CA VAL A 76 23.08 -6.81 -15.87
C VAL A 76 24.51 -6.40 -16.23
N GLN A 77 24.92 -6.57 -17.49
CA GLN A 77 26.25 -6.17 -17.96
C GLN A 77 26.46 -4.66 -17.89
N HIS A 78 25.44 -3.87 -18.24
CA HIS A 78 25.51 -2.41 -18.15
C HIS A 78 25.66 -1.95 -16.70
N ALA A 79 24.79 -2.43 -15.80
CA ALA A 79 24.86 -2.10 -14.38
C ALA A 79 26.22 -2.47 -13.76
N ALA A 80 26.75 -3.65 -14.09
CA ALA A 80 28.08 -4.06 -13.66
C ALA A 80 29.18 -3.11 -14.15
N SER A 81 29.06 -2.57 -15.38
CA SER A 81 30.04 -1.63 -15.95
C SER A 81 30.13 -0.30 -15.19
N VAL A 82 29.07 0.08 -14.46
CA VAL A 82 29.02 1.27 -13.59
C VAL A 82 29.16 0.93 -12.10
N GLY A 83 29.55 -0.31 -11.78
CA GLY A 83 29.81 -0.77 -10.40
C GLY A 83 28.54 -1.08 -9.60
N VAL A 84 27.42 -1.36 -10.26
CA VAL A 84 26.16 -1.74 -9.64
C VAL A 84 25.88 -3.22 -9.89
N GLU A 85 25.76 -3.99 -8.82
CA GLU A 85 25.32 -5.39 -8.86
C GLU A 85 23.80 -5.47 -9.07
N VAL A 86 23.32 -6.42 -9.86
CA VAL A 86 21.87 -6.62 -10.07
C VAL A 86 21.38 -7.88 -9.37
N VAL A 87 20.42 -7.71 -8.46
CA VAL A 87 19.75 -8.80 -7.75
C VAL A 87 18.35 -9.01 -8.35
N PRO A 88 18.03 -10.20 -8.88
CA PRO A 88 16.68 -10.49 -9.35
C PRO A 88 15.73 -10.70 -8.18
N GLY A 89 14.57 -10.03 -8.21
CA GLY A 89 13.46 -10.22 -7.31
C GLY A 89 12.31 -10.97 -7.96
N LEU A 90 12.15 -12.23 -7.57
CA LEU A 90 11.09 -13.10 -8.04
C LEU A 90 10.02 -13.27 -6.96
N SER A 91 8.85 -13.72 -7.38
CA SER A 91 7.77 -14.17 -6.48
C SER A 91 7.67 -15.68 -6.56
N THR A 92 8.01 -16.36 -5.47
CA THR A 92 8.06 -17.83 -5.42
C THR A 92 6.94 -18.45 -4.57
N LEU A 93 6.11 -17.62 -3.93
CA LEU A 93 4.93 -18.05 -3.18
C LEU A 93 3.73 -17.12 -3.34
N GLY A 94 3.75 -15.94 -2.72
CA GLY A 94 2.74 -14.88 -2.86
C GLY A 94 3.09 -13.93 -4.00
N HIS A 95 2.15 -13.06 -4.37
CA HIS A 95 2.29 -12.15 -5.51
C HIS A 95 2.62 -12.86 -6.83
N VAL A 96 1.95 -13.98 -7.09
CA VAL A 96 2.14 -14.81 -8.29
C VAL A 96 0.97 -14.74 -9.27
N GLU A 97 0.12 -13.72 -9.15
CA GLU A 97 -1.06 -13.50 -10.00
C GLU A 97 -0.70 -13.49 -11.48
N GLN A 98 0.45 -12.90 -11.82
CA GLN A 98 0.92 -12.82 -13.20
C GLN A 98 1.29 -14.17 -13.80
N PHE A 99 1.76 -15.12 -12.98
CA PHE A 99 1.97 -16.51 -13.40
C PHE A 99 0.63 -17.22 -13.52
N LEU A 100 -0.21 -17.13 -12.50
CA LEU A 100 -1.48 -17.87 -12.40
C LEU A 100 -2.57 -17.36 -13.34
N ALA A 101 -2.44 -16.13 -13.86
CA ALA A 101 -3.28 -15.60 -14.94
C ALA A 101 -3.05 -16.35 -16.27
N CYS A 102 -1.90 -17.02 -16.46
CA CYS A 102 -1.68 -17.89 -17.61
C CYS A 102 -2.48 -19.19 -17.43
N PRO A 103 -3.37 -19.56 -18.37
CA PRO A 103 -4.20 -20.76 -18.27
C PRO A 103 -3.42 -22.05 -18.00
N GLU A 104 -2.21 -22.16 -18.54
CA GLU A 104 -1.30 -23.29 -18.37
C GLU A 104 -0.82 -23.45 -16.93
N MET A 105 -0.77 -22.36 -16.17
CA MET A 105 -0.24 -22.30 -14.80
C MET A 105 -1.34 -22.24 -13.74
N ALA A 106 -2.58 -21.93 -14.12
CA ALA A 106 -3.70 -21.77 -13.20
C ALA A 106 -3.92 -22.97 -12.25
N HIS A 107 -3.55 -24.18 -12.69
CA HIS A 107 -3.64 -25.40 -11.89
C HIS A 107 -2.67 -25.43 -10.68
N LEU A 108 -1.72 -24.50 -10.59
CA LEU A 108 -0.77 -24.35 -9.48
C LEU A 108 -1.29 -23.44 -8.37
N ALA A 109 -2.44 -22.76 -8.53
CA ALA A 109 -2.96 -21.79 -7.55
C ALA A 109 -3.37 -22.45 -6.22
N GLU A 110 -3.10 -21.80 -5.10
CA GLU A 110 -3.67 -22.13 -3.79
C GLU A 110 -5.17 -21.83 -3.77
N GLU A 111 -5.59 -20.74 -4.40
CA GLU A 111 -6.99 -20.34 -4.52
C GLU A 111 -7.74 -21.23 -5.53
N ARG A 112 -8.07 -22.46 -5.12
CA ARG A 112 -8.85 -23.43 -5.88
C ARG A 112 -10.11 -23.83 -5.11
N GLU A 113 -11.04 -24.47 -5.80
CA GLU A 113 -12.31 -24.96 -5.21
C GLU A 113 -13.20 -23.85 -4.61
N GLY A 114 -13.00 -22.59 -5.04
CA GLY A 114 -13.69 -21.43 -4.46
C GLY A 114 -13.27 -21.12 -3.01
N ARG A 115 -12.11 -21.63 -2.56
CA ARG A 115 -11.55 -21.39 -1.23
C ARG A 115 -10.49 -20.31 -1.31
N ALA A 116 -10.67 -19.24 -0.53
CA ALA A 116 -9.68 -18.19 -0.29
C ALA A 116 -10.00 -17.49 1.04
N ARG A 117 -8.99 -16.98 1.74
CA ARG A 117 -9.15 -16.28 3.04
C ARG A 117 -10.02 -15.04 2.91
N PHE A 118 -9.81 -14.27 1.83
CA PHE A 118 -10.49 -12.99 1.62
C PHE A 118 -11.50 -13.02 0.46
N GLY A 119 -11.89 -14.22 0.02
CA GLY A 119 -12.86 -14.39 -1.07
C GLY A 119 -12.36 -13.90 -2.43
N ASN A 120 -11.05 -13.67 -2.61
CA ASN A 120 -10.46 -13.41 -3.92
C ASN A 120 -10.28 -14.75 -4.65
N PRO A 121 -11.03 -15.03 -5.74
CA PRO A 121 -10.87 -16.26 -6.50
C PRO A 121 -9.70 -16.21 -7.47
N GLN A 122 -9.02 -15.06 -7.60
CA GLN A 122 -7.85 -14.91 -8.45
C GLN A 122 -6.65 -15.53 -7.75
N GLY A 123 -5.90 -16.36 -8.47
CA GLY A 123 -4.72 -17.03 -7.92
C GLY A 123 -3.68 -16.00 -7.48
N PHE A 124 -3.39 -15.93 -6.19
CA PHE A 124 -2.44 -14.99 -5.57
C PHE A 124 -1.28 -15.74 -4.92
N VAL A 125 -1.50 -16.99 -4.50
CA VAL A 125 -0.48 -17.84 -3.86
C VAL A 125 -0.30 -19.12 -4.66
N PHE A 126 0.94 -19.62 -4.80
CA PHE A 126 1.18 -20.98 -5.28
C PHE A 126 0.79 -22.04 -4.23
N CYS A 127 0.20 -23.14 -4.68
CA CYS A 127 -0.05 -24.29 -3.83
C CYS A 127 1.26 -25.04 -3.54
N THR A 128 1.71 -25.00 -2.28
CA THR A 128 2.96 -25.62 -1.81
C THR A 128 2.86 -27.13 -1.62
N SER A 129 1.66 -27.70 -1.78
CA SER A 129 1.43 -29.15 -1.72
C SER A 129 1.55 -29.85 -3.08
N LEU A 130 1.72 -29.10 -4.17
CA LEU A 130 1.90 -29.66 -5.51
C LEU A 130 3.38 -29.82 -5.85
N PRO A 131 3.84 -31.03 -6.20
CA PRO A 131 5.19 -31.24 -6.73
C PRO A 131 5.47 -30.40 -7.99
N GLU A 132 4.46 -30.19 -8.83
CA GLU A 132 4.56 -29.41 -10.07
C GLU A 132 4.95 -27.95 -9.81
N THR A 133 4.54 -27.38 -8.67
CA THR A 133 4.97 -26.05 -8.23
C THR A 133 6.49 -26.00 -8.09
N TYR A 134 7.10 -26.98 -7.41
CA TYR A 134 8.55 -27.01 -7.21
C TYR A 134 9.31 -27.35 -8.48
N SER A 135 8.80 -28.25 -9.32
CA SER A 135 9.40 -28.53 -10.63
C SER A 135 9.44 -27.28 -11.52
N PHE A 136 8.37 -26.48 -11.50
CA PHE A 136 8.34 -25.20 -12.19
C PHE A 136 9.35 -24.21 -11.60
N LEU A 137 9.31 -23.98 -10.28
CA LEU A 137 10.19 -23.01 -9.61
C LEU A 137 11.67 -23.37 -9.79
N GLU A 138 12.03 -24.65 -9.71
CA GLU A 138 13.40 -25.13 -9.93
C GLU A 138 13.88 -24.79 -11.35
N ALA A 139 13.07 -25.11 -12.38
CA ALA A 139 13.42 -24.83 -13.77
C ALA A 139 13.48 -23.31 -14.05
N TYR A 140 12.48 -22.56 -13.60
CA TYR A 140 12.40 -21.11 -13.82
C TYR A 140 13.56 -20.37 -13.17
N ILE A 141 13.87 -20.69 -11.90
CA ILE A 141 14.98 -20.07 -11.17
C ILE A 141 16.32 -20.46 -11.79
N ALA A 142 16.49 -21.73 -12.22
CA ALA A 142 17.71 -22.15 -12.90
C ALA A 142 17.93 -21.42 -14.23
N GLU A 143 16.88 -21.12 -14.99
CA GLU A 143 16.97 -20.33 -16.24
C GLU A 143 17.26 -18.85 -15.96
N VAL A 144 16.51 -18.23 -15.04
CA VAL A 144 16.69 -16.83 -14.68
C VAL A 144 18.11 -16.59 -14.14
N THR A 145 18.56 -17.41 -13.19
CA THR A 145 19.86 -17.19 -12.51
C THR A 145 21.09 -17.34 -13.42
N GLN A 146 20.96 -17.85 -14.64
CA GLN A 146 22.05 -17.90 -15.63
C GLN A 146 22.54 -16.51 -16.04
N VAL A 147 21.65 -15.51 -16.08
CA VAL A 147 22.00 -14.15 -16.52
C VAL A 147 22.30 -13.19 -15.36
N PHE A 148 22.03 -13.60 -14.11
CA PHE A 148 22.31 -12.80 -12.91
C PHE A 148 23.52 -13.38 -12.17
N PRO A 149 24.72 -12.76 -12.26
CA PRO A 149 25.92 -13.26 -11.61
C PRO A 149 25.93 -13.05 -10.10
N SER A 150 25.03 -12.22 -9.57
CA SER A 150 24.92 -11.94 -8.13
C SER A 150 24.85 -13.23 -7.31
N GLU A 151 25.52 -13.27 -6.17
CA GLU A 151 25.37 -14.36 -5.20
C GLU A 151 23.99 -14.33 -4.53
N HIS A 152 23.21 -13.27 -4.72
CA HIS A 152 21.91 -13.07 -4.11
C HIS A 152 20.75 -13.25 -5.10
N ILE A 153 19.61 -13.68 -4.57
CA ILE A 153 18.30 -13.71 -5.25
C ILE A 153 17.24 -13.36 -4.22
N HIS A 154 16.32 -12.48 -4.57
CA HIS A 154 15.17 -12.20 -3.70
C HIS A 154 13.99 -13.08 -4.13
N ILE A 155 13.45 -13.87 -3.20
CA ILE A 155 12.42 -14.90 -3.51
C ILE A 155 10.97 -14.44 -3.23
N GLY A 156 10.81 -13.24 -2.67
CA GLY A 156 9.51 -12.66 -2.33
C GLY A 156 9.03 -13.25 -1.01
N CYS A 157 7.92 -13.99 -1.08
CA CYS A 157 7.28 -14.72 0.02
C CYS A 157 6.63 -13.86 1.11
N ASP A 158 6.33 -12.60 0.79
CA ASP A 158 5.51 -11.68 1.58
C ASP A 158 4.01 -11.91 1.37
N GLU A 159 3.22 -11.45 2.33
CA GLU A 159 1.76 -11.26 2.21
C GLU A 159 0.97 -12.52 1.75
N VAL A 160 1.45 -13.73 2.09
CA VAL A 160 0.86 -15.01 1.65
C VAL A 160 -0.41 -15.39 2.43
N TRP A 161 -1.36 -14.46 2.53
CA TRP A 161 -2.52 -14.57 3.39
C TRP A 161 -3.44 -15.75 3.04
N ASN A 162 -3.50 -16.17 1.77
CA ASN A 162 -4.31 -17.31 1.35
C ASN A 162 -3.64 -18.67 1.52
N LEU A 163 -2.41 -18.74 2.03
CA LEU A 163 -1.71 -20.01 2.25
C LEU A 163 -2.54 -20.94 3.16
N GLY A 164 -2.64 -22.23 2.77
CA GLY A 164 -3.32 -23.25 3.55
C GLY A 164 -4.82 -23.39 3.28
N TYR A 165 -5.42 -22.59 2.39
CA TYR A 165 -6.86 -22.63 2.11
C TYR A 165 -7.29 -23.76 1.18
N CYS A 166 -6.41 -24.25 0.30
CA CYS A 166 -6.76 -25.33 -0.61
C CYS A 166 -6.89 -26.67 0.12
N SER A 167 -7.66 -27.61 -0.44
CA SER A 167 -7.86 -28.94 0.16
C SER A 167 -6.53 -29.68 0.43
N LEU A 168 -5.55 -29.55 -0.46
CA LEU A 168 -4.24 -30.20 -0.36
C LEU A 168 -3.41 -29.61 0.79
N CYS A 169 -3.27 -28.29 0.85
CA CYS A 169 -2.53 -27.60 1.90
C CYS A 169 -3.24 -27.68 3.25
N GLN A 170 -4.57 -27.80 3.29
CA GLN A 170 -5.31 -28.05 4.53
C GLN A 170 -4.93 -29.38 5.19
N GLU A 171 -4.57 -30.42 4.42
CA GLU A 171 -4.08 -31.66 5.01
C GLU A 171 -2.74 -31.47 5.72
N GLN A 172 -1.84 -30.69 5.13
CA GLN A 172 -0.55 -30.36 5.75
C GLN A 172 -0.71 -29.47 6.98
N TRP A 173 -1.53 -28.42 6.86
CA TRP A 173 -1.87 -27.54 7.98
C TRP A 173 -2.43 -28.34 9.15
N LYS A 174 -3.41 -29.23 8.93
CA LYS A 174 -3.99 -30.05 10.01
C LYS A 174 -2.97 -30.95 10.72
N ARG A 175 -1.89 -31.34 10.04
CA ARG A 175 -0.84 -32.20 10.62
C ARG A 175 0.16 -31.40 11.44
N ASN A 176 0.65 -30.27 10.91
CA ASN A 176 1.84 -29.59 11.43
C ASN A 176 1.66 -28.09 11.76
N GLY A 177 0.49 -27.52 11.51
CA GLY A 177 0.25 -26.07 11.63
C GLY A 177 0.53 -25.31 10.32
N LEU A 178 -0.03 -24.10 10.20
CA LEU A 178 0.13 -23.27 9.00
C LEU A 178 1.55 -22.70 8.88
N GLY A 179 2.17 -22.30 10.01
CA GLY A 179 3.55 -21.84 10.04
C GLY A 179 4.52 -22.86 9.45
N SER A 180 4.35 -24.13 9.80
CA SER A 180 5.17 -25.21 9.24
C SER A 180 5.05 -25.36 7.73
N VAL A 181 3.87 -25.08 7.14
CA VAL A 181 3.70 -25.10 5.68
C VAL A 181 4.52 -23.99 5.02
N PHE A 182 4.52 -22.80 5.61
CA PHE A 182 5.37 -21.68 5.17
C PHE A 182 6.86 -22.03 5.33
N ALA A 183 7.27 -22.49 6.52
CA ALA A 183 8.67 -22.83 6.82
C ALA A 183 9.24 -23.90 5.87
N GLN A 184 8.47 -24.95 5.57
CA GLN A 184 8.86 -25.99 4.63
C GLN A 184 9.05 -25.45 3.21
N HIS A 185 8.18 -24.53 2.77
CA HIS A 185 8.36 -23.87 1.47
C HIS A 185 9.67 -23.07 1.44
N ILE A 186 9.98 -22.29 2.50
CA ILE A 186 11.24 -21.54 2.57
C ILE A 186 12.46 -22.46 2.56
N GLN A 187 12.41 -23.60 3.25
CA GLN A 187 13.48 -24.61 3.20
C GLN A 187 13.67 -25.17 1.79
N LYS A 188 12.58 -25.44 1.06
CA LYS A 188 12.67 -25.87 -0.34
C LYS A 188 13.24 -24.81 -1.27
N MET A 189 12.89 -23.55 -1.07
CA MET A 189 13.48 -22.46 -1.84
C MET A 189 14.98 -22.29 -1.55
N ASP A 190 15.41 -22.42 -0.29
CA ASP A 190 16.83 -22.41 0.06
C ASP A 190 17.59 -23.60 -0.55
N GLU A 191 17.02 -24.81 -0.56
CA GLU A 191 17.60 -25.98 -1.22
C GLU A 191 17.83 -25.71 -2.73
N ILE A 192 16.79 -25.25 -3.45
CA ILE A 192 16.85 -24.94 -4.88
C ILE A 192 17.88 -23.85 -5.18
N CYS A 193 17.80 -22.72 -4.46
CA CYS A 193 18.70 -21.59 -4.69
C CYS A 193 20.14 -21.90 -4.30
N SER A 194 20.37 -22.59 -3.18
CA SER A 194 21.72 -22.98 -2.75
C SER A 194 22.39 -23.95 -3.72
N ALA A 195 21.64 -24.85 -4.35
CA ALA A 195 22.16 -25.75 -5.39
C ALA A 195 22.66 -24.96 -6.62
N LEU A 196 22.12 -23.77 -6.86
CA LEU A 196 22.54 -22.83 -7.91
C LEU A 196 23.59 -21.82 -7.42
N GLY A 197 24.12 -21.99 -6.20
CA GLY A 197 25.10 -21.08 -5.60
C GLY A 197 24.52 -19.72 -5.18
N LYS A 198 23.20 -19.63 -5.00
CA LYS A 198 22.51 -18.39 -4.61
C LYS A 198 22.16 -18.40 -3.13
N ARG A 199 22.24 -17.22 -2.52
CA ARG A 199 21.83 -16.91 -1.15
C ARG A 199 20.55 -16.09 -1.18
N ILE A 200 19.49 -16.60 -0.55
CA ILE A 200 18.17 -15.98 -0.64
C ILE A 200 18.05 -14.71 0.21
N TRP A 201 17.39 -13.69 -0.36
CA TRP A 201 16.76 -12.57 0.34
C TRP A 201 15.26 -12.82 0.40
N ILE A 202 14.63 -12.51 1.52
CA ILE A 202 13.20 -12.77 1.76
C ILE A 202 12.58 -11.60 2.53
N TRP A 203 11.36 -11.22 2.17
CA TRP A 203 10.56 -10.32 3.00
C TRP A 203 10.16 -11.03 4.30
N ASP A 204 10.32 -10.36 5.44
CA ASP A 204 10.26 -11.01 6.75
C ASP A 204 8.91 -10.93 7.46
N ASP A 205 7.91 -10.27 6.87
CA ASP A 205 6.59 -10.01 7.46
C ASP A 205 5.88 -11.29 7.89
N MET A 206 6.05 -12.38 7.14
CA MET A 206 5.42 -13.66 7.49
C MET A 206 5.99 -14.27 8.78
N TYR A 207 7.22 -13.94 9.18
CA TYR A 207 7.77 -14.34 10.49
C TYR A 207 7.26 -13.46 11.63
N GLU A 208 6.64 -12.31 11.36
CA GLU A 208 5.87 -11.58 12.38
C GLU A 208 4.61 -12.34 12.79
N PHE A 209 4.10 -13.16 11.87
CA PHE A 209 2.92 -13.99 12.08
C PHE A 209 3.27 -15.40 12.58
N PHE A 210 4.38 -15.96 12.11
CA PHE A 210 4.92 -17.27 12.53
C PHE A 210 6.31 -17.14 13.20
N PRO A 211 6.43 -16.39 14.31
CA PRO A 211 7.73 -16.13 14.94
C PRO A 211 8.42 -17.41 15.43
N GLU A 212 7.66 -18.43 15.80
CA GLU A 212 8.18 -19.76 16.20
C GLU A 212 8.92 -20.48 15.06
N GLU A 213 8.54 -20.21 13.81
CA GLU A 213 9.12 -20.87 12.64
C GLU A 213 10.49 -20.30 12.25
N LEU A 214 10.87 -19.17 12.84
CA LEU A 214 12.17 -18.56 12.67
C LEU A 214 13.32 -19.47 13.17
N GLU A 215 13.03 -20.44 14.04
CA GLU A 215 13.97 -21.49 14.44
C GLU A 215 14.30 -22.47 13.30
N LEU A 216 13.35 -22.71 12.40
CA LEU A 216 13.47 -23.63 11.26
C LEU A 216 14.01 -22.96 9.99
N ALA A 217 14.02 -21.62 9.96
CA ALA A 217 14.48 -20.83 8.84
C ALA A 217 15.99 -21.03 8.54
N PRO A 218 16.37 -21.28 7.26
CA PRO A 218 17.76 -21.34 6.80
C PRO A 218 18.64 -20.16 7.27
N ARG A 219 19.66 -20.43 8.09
CA ARG A 219 20.50 -19.38 8.73
C ARG A 219 21.25 -18.48 7.75
N LYS A 220 21.49 -18.97 6.53
CA LYS A 220 22.16 -18.19 5.49
C LYS A 220 21.21 -17.24 4.76
N MET A 221 19.90 -17.21 4.99
CA MET A 221 19.05 -16.21 4.34
C MET A 221 19.39 -14.79 4.82
N VAL A 222 18.95 -13.79 4.07
CA VAL A 222 18.97 -12.38 4.46
C VAL A 222 17.53 -11.92 4.67
N MET A 223 17.24 -11.38 5.85
CA MET A 223 15.92 -10.81 6.18
C MET A 223 15.80 -9.40 5.61
N CYS A 224 14.92 -9.20 4.65
CA CYS A 224 14.56 -7.89 4.12
C CYS A 224 13.47 -7.29 5.00
N HIS A 225 13.87 -6.58 6.05
CA HIS A 225 12.95 -5.99 7.01
C HIS A 225 12.30 -4.73 6.46
N TRP A 226 11.12 -4.88 5.86
CA TRP A 226 10.38 -3.76 5.30
C TRP A 226 9.55 -3.05 6.37
N GLN A 227 9.50 -1.72 6.29
CA GLN A 227 8.64 -0.91 7.16
C GLN A 227 8.44 0.47 6.57
N TYR A 228 7.19 0.90 6.45
CA TYR A 228 6.80 2.13 5.77
C TYR A 228 6.11 3.16 6.68
N ASP A 229 6.01 2.89 7.99
CA ASP A 229 5.55 3.87 8.98
C ASP A 229 6.40 5.15 8.91
N ARG A 230 5.77 6.33 9.01
CA ARG A 230 6.45 7.64 8.80
C ARG A 230 7.72 7.85 9.63
N VAL A 231 7.76 7.26 10.83
CA VAL A 231 8.88 7.33 11.76
C VAL A 231 9.03 5.97 12.41
N ILE A 232 10.27 5.50 12.48
CA ILE A 232 10.65 4.35 13.30
C ILE A 232 11.03 4.84 14.70
N GLU A 233 10.34 4.31 15.71
CA GLU A 233 10.61 4.60 17.11
C GLU A 233 11.80 3.79 17.63
N SER A 234 12.53 4.32 18.62
CA SER A 234 13.71 3.64 19.17
C SER A 234 13.41 2.33 19.91
N GLU A 235 12.15 2.14 20.31
CA GLU A 235 11.65 1.02 21.10
C GLU A 235 11.33 -0.22 20.26
N GLY A 236 11.36 -0.11 18.93
CA GLY A 236 11.08 -1.21 18.02
C GLY A 236 10.06 -0.84 16.95
N ILE A 237 9.83 -1.78 16.06
CA ILE A 237 8.98 -1.66 14.89
C ILE A 237 7.67 -2.40 15.15
N LYS A 238 6.56 -1.82 14.68
CA LYS A 238 5.24 -2.46 14.75
C LYS A 238 5.16 -3.51 13.65
N ALA A 239 4.65 -4.69 13.97
CA ALA A 239 4.29 -5.69 12.97
C ALA A 239 3.29 -5.12 11.96
N HIS A 240 3.35 -5.62 10.72
CA HIS A 240 2.48 -5.22 9.62
C HIS A 240 1.05 -5.68 9.85
N PHE A 241 0.89 -6.93 10.28
CA PHE A 241 -0.41 -7.52 10.59
C PHE A 241 -0.41 -8.03 12.04
N ALA A 242 -1.47 -8.70 12.48
CA ALA A 242 -1.52 -9.36 13.80
C ALA A 242 -1.46 -8.40 15.01
N ASN A 243 -2.31 -7.37 15.04
CA ASN A 243 -2.46 -6.40 16.16
C ASN A 243 -1.32 -5.38 16.28
N ARG A 244 -0.43 -5.29 15.27
CA ARG A 244 0.66 -4.30 15.21
C ARG A 244 1.51 -4.23 16.48
N TRP A 245 1.74 -5.40 17.08
CA TRP A 245 2.59 -5.52 18.26
C TRP A 245 4.02 -5.07 17.93
N ARG A 246 4.73 -4.57 18.94
CA ARG A 246 6.05 -3.93 18.75
C ARG A 246 7.16 -4.85 19.20
N GLN A 247 8.20 -4.95 18.38
CA GLN A 247 9.37 -5.77 18.65
C GLN A 247 10.64 -5.11 18.10
N ASP A 248 11.78 -5.37 18.75
CA ASP A 248 13.09 -5.07 18.18
C ASP A 248 13.50 -6.17 17.18
N TRP A 249 12.91 -6.16 15.99
CA TRP A 249 13.07 -7.21 14.98
C TRP A 249 14.51 -7.42 14.55
N LEU A 250 15.27 -6.36 14.29
CA LEU A 250 16.68 -6.48 13.93
C LEU A 250 17.51 -7.09 15.06
N GLY A 251 17.17 -6.80 16.33
CA GLY A 251 17.80 -7.44 17.48
C GLY A 251 17.41 -8.92 17.64
N VAL A 252 16.23 -9.33 17.18
CA VAL A 252 15.84 -10.75 17.09
C VAL A 252 16.67 -11.45 16.02
N TYR A 253 16.76 -10.88 14.82
CA TYR A 253 17.55 -11.45 13.71
C TYR A 253 19.02 -11.59 14.07
N GLU A 254 19.62 -10.57 14.70
CA GLU A 254 20.99 -10.60 15.22
C GLU A 254 21.19 -11.76 16.20
N LYS A 255 20.32 -11.91 17.22
CA LYS A 255 20.42 -12.99 18.21
C LYS A 255 20.28 -14.37 17.59
N MET A 256 19.49 -14.48 16.53
CA MET A 256 19.25 -15.73 15.80
C MET A 256 20.29 -16.01 14.70
N GLY A 257 21.26 -15.11 14.52
CA GLY A 257 22.36 -15.26 13.57
C GLY A 257 21.96 -15.04 12.10
N PHE A 258 20.91 -14.26 11.83
CA PHE A 258 20.55 -13.83 10.49
C PHE A 258 21.23 -12.53 10.12
N ASP A 259 21.58 -12.41 8.85
CA ASP A 259 21.85 -11.10 8.24
C ASP A 259 20.53 -10.42 7.89
N ALA A 260 20.50 -9.08 7.90
CA ALA A 260 19.31 -8.31 7.57
C ALA A 260 19.64 -7.06 6.74
N LEU A 261 18.65 -6.64 5.94
CA LEU A 261 18.58 -5.36 5.26
C LEU A 261 17.39 -4.56 5.81
N LEU A 262 17.55 -3.26 6.02
CA LEU A 262 16.39 -2.38 6.24
C LEU A 262 15.77 -2.02 4.90
N CYS A 263 14.44 -2.06 4.81
CA CYS A 263 13.73 -1.81 3.56
C CYS A 263 12.70 -0.68 3.70
N PRO A 264 13.15 0.60 3.71
CA PRO A 264 12.25 1.74 3.73
C PRO A 264 11.60 2.00 2.36
N ARG A 265 10.56 2.83 2.32
CA ARG A 265 9.89 3.29 1.09
C ARG A 265 10.36 4.69 0.67
N GLU A 266 10.55 4.88 -0.63
CA GLU A 266 10.95 6.15 -1.26
C GLU A 266 9.98 7.31 -1.00
N THR A 267 8.71 7.02 -0.74
CA THR A 267 7.68 8.04 -0.48
C THR A 267 7.75 8.62 0.93
N THR A 268 8.65 8.13 1.79
CA THR A 268 8.66 8.47 3.22
C THR A 268 10.09 8.82 3.71
N PRO A 269 10.63 10.01 3.39
CA PRO A 269 11.99 10.40 3.80
C PRO A 269 12.24 10.39 5.31
N GLY A 270 11.22 10.67 6.11
CA GLY A 270 11.27 10.57 7.57
C GLY A 270 11.54 9.15 8.06
N ASN A 271 10.97 8.15 7.38
CA ASN A 271 11.21 6.74 7.62
C ASN A 271 12.66 6.39 7.24
N ILE A 272 13.12 6.75 6.05
CA ILE A 272 14.51 6.51 5.60
C ILE A 272 15.51 6.97 6.68
N ARG A 273 15.34 8.19 7.20
CA ARG A 273 16.19 8.74 8.27
C ARG A 273 16.13 7.92 9.56
N THR A 274 14.93 7.70 10.07
CA THR A 274 14.71 7.12 11.42
C THR A 274 14.99 5.62 11.43
N PHE A 275 14.64 4.93 10.35
CA PHE A 275 14.95 3.51 10.15
C PHE A 275 16.46 3.29 10.00
N THR A 276 17.16 4.14 9.23
CA THR A 276 18.63 4.09 9.15
C THR A 276 19.27 4.26 10.53
N HIS A 277 18.77 5.20 11.35
CA HIS A 277 19.26 5.40 12.71
C HIS A 277 18.99 4.18 13.61
N TYR A 278 17.79 3.62 13.56
CA TYR A 278 17.41 2.40 14.28
C TYR A 278 18.32 1.21 13.88
N ALA A 279 18.54 1.01 12.58
CA ALA A 279 19.31 -0.10 12.02
C ALA A 279 20.80 -0.05 12.34
N ARG A 280 21.41 1.15 12.44
CA ARG A 280 22.84 1.32 12.81
C ARG A 280 23.19 0.83 14.23
N ARG A 281 22.19 0.46 15.04
CA ARG A 281 22.39 -0.17 16.35
C ARG A 281 22.61 -1.69 16.25
N HIS A 282 22.40 -2.27 15.08
CA HIS A 282 22.47 -3.70 14.79
C HIS A 282 23.50 -3.96 13.67
N PRO A 283 24.05 -5.18 13.57
CA PRO A 283 25.00 -5.56 12.53
C PRO A 283 24.28 -5.91 11.21
N VAL A 284 23.53 -4.96 10.64
CA VAL A 284 22.86 -5.13 9.34
C VAL A 284 23.85 -5.11 8.17
N LEU A 285 23.53 -5.80 7.08
CA LEU A 285 24.31 -5.75 5.83
C LEU A 285 24.18 -4.41 5.09
N GLY A 286 23.13 -3.66 5.40
CA GLY A 286 22.81 -2.39 4.75
C GLY A 286 21.32 -2.25 4.53
N GLY A 287 20.91 -1.66 3.40
CA GLY A 287 19.49 -1.41 3.14
C GLY A 287 19.09 -1.57 1.67
N LEU A 288 17.79 -1.75 1.46
CA LEU A 288 17.10 -1.83 0.17
C LEU A 288 16.01 -0.74 0.12
N LEU A 289 16.27 0.37 -0.55
CA LEU A 289 15.24 1.39 -0.75
C LEU A 289 14.20 0.87 -1.73
N THR A 290 13.00 0.61 -1.24
CA THR A 290 11.90 0.07 -2.05
C THR A 290 11.23 1.17 -2.87
N GLN A 291 10.74 0.79 -4.05
CA GLN A 291 9.90 1.61 -4.93
C GLN A 291 8.78 0.74 -5.51
N TRP A 292 7.53 1.14 -5.31
CA TRP A 292 6.36 0.30 -5.60
C TRP A 292 5.32 1.01 -6.47
N GLU A 293 4.61 0.24 -7.31
CA GLU A 293 3.37 0.63 -7.98
C GLU A 293 3.50 1.87 -8.89
N MET A 294 4.48 1.84 -9.78
CA MET A 294 4.77 2.94 -10.72
C MET A 294 3.87 2.95 -11.97
N SER A 295 2.78 2.16 -12.00
CA SER A 295 1.85 2.08 -13.14
C SER A 295 1.00 3.34 -13.30
N ALA A 296 0.67 4.00 -12.18
CA ALA A 296 -0.12 5.23 -12.12
C ALA A 296 0.70 6.49 -11.79
N SER A 297 2.02 6.39 -11.85
CA SER A 297 2.92 7.52 -11.58
C SER A 297 4.21 7.44 -12.42
N PHE A 298 5.14 8.37 -12.26
CA PHE A 298 6.44 8.31 -12.91
C PHE A 298 7.55 8.12 -11.85
N PRO A 299 8.44 7.12 -11.98
CA PRO A 299 9.47 6.86 -10.97
C PRO A 299 10.42 8.04 -10.75
N ASP A 300 10.63 8.84 -11.80
CA ASP A 300 11.55 9.98 -11.81
C ASP A 300 11.18 11.07 -10.79
N GLN A 301 9.92 11.16 -10.37
CA GLN A 301 9.50 12.10 -9.31
C GLN A 301 10.23 11.86 -7.98
N TRP A 302 10.69 10.63 -7.73
CA TRP A 302 11.30 10.20 -6.47
C TRP A 302 12.84 10.21 -6.52
N LYS A 303 13.44 10.57 -7.66
CA LYS A 303 14.91 10.68 -7.78
C LYS A 303 15.55 11.54 -6.68
N PRO A 304 14.99 12.69 -6.25
CA PRO A 304 15.54 13.43 -5.11
C PRO A 304 15.59 12.62 -3.81
N THR A 305 14.52 11.89 -3.49
CA THR A 305 14.48 11.06 -2.27
C THR A 305 15.35 9.81 -2.38
N VAL A 306 15.43 9.19 -3.56
CA VAL A 306 16.38 8.11 -3.85
C VAL A 306 17.81 8.60 -3.64
N ALA A 307 18.15 9.78 -4.18
CA ALA A 307 19.45 10.38 -3.99
C ALA A 307 19.75 10.66 -2.50
N TYR A 308 18.77 11.19 -1.75
CA TYR A 308 18.89 11.42 -0.31
C TYR A 308 19.25 10.13 0.45
N CYS A 309 18.57 9.03 0.15
CA CYS A 309 18.86 7.72 0.73
C CYS A 309 20.28 7.24 0.37
N GLY A 310 20.64 7.31 -0.91
CA GLY A 310 21.96 6.90 -1.39
C GLY A 310 23.10 7.67 -0.72
N LYS A 311 22.96 8.99 -0.54
CA LYS A 311 23.92 9.82 0.20
C LYS A 311 23.99 9.43 1.67
N LEU A 312 22.84 9.24 2.32
CA LEU A 312 22.78 8.86 3.74
C LEU A 312 23.45 7.50 4.03
N TRP A 313 23.35 6.56 3.11
CA TRP A 313 23.91 5.21 3.26
C TRP A 313 25.36 5.08 2.81
N SER A 314 25.80 5.92 1.86
CA SER A 314 27.19 5.93 1.37
C SER A 314 28.12 6.83 2.17
N GLN A 315 27.59 7.88 2.80
CA GLN A 315 28.36 8.89 3.55
C GLN A 315 27.79 9.03 4.97
N PRO A 316 28.09 8.08 5.89
CA PRO A 316 27.48 7.99 7.21
C PRO A 316 27.73 9.19 8.13
N GLU A 317 28.72 10.02 7.82
CA GLU A 317 29.08 11.26 8.50
C GLU A 317 28.14 12.44 8.19
N LEU A 318 27.38 12.36 7.08
CA LEU A 318 26.43 13.41 6.74
C LEU A 318 25.27 13.41 7.73
N SER A 319 24.91 14.61 8.20
CA SER A 319 23.59 14.82 8.77
C SER A 319 22.51 14.67 7.70
N SER A 320 21.27 14.42 8.12
CA SER A 320 20.13 14.33 7.21
C SER A 320 19.97 15.57 6.33
N ASP A 321 20.21 16.77 6.87
CA ASP A 321 20.12 18.01 6.10
C ASP A 321 21.25 18.16 5.06
N GLN A 322 22.47 17.71 5.40
CA GLN A 322 23.59 17.71 4.45
C GLN A 322 23.34 16.70 3.32
N ALA A 323 22.88 15.49 3.65
CA ALA A 323 22.51 14.48 2.66
C ALA A 323 21.41 14.99 1.72
N TRP A 324 20.41 15.72 2.24
CA TRP A 324 19.39 16.37 1.42
C TRP A 324 19.95 17.46 0.51
N GLY A 325 20.88 18.29 1.01
CA GLY A 325 21.56 19.29 0.20
C GLY A 325 22.25 18.67 -1.02
N GLU A 326 23.09 17.66 -0.80
CA GLU A 326 23.77 16.93 -1.88
C GLU A 326 22.82 16.19 -2.82
N ALA A 327 21.74 15.64 -2.27
CA ALA A 327 20.72 14.95 -3.05
C ALA A 327 19.98 15.89 -4.01
N LEU A 328 19.65 17.10 -3.56
CA LEU A 328 19.01 18.11 -4.39
C LEU A 328 19.98 18.66 -5.44
N ASP A 329 21.26 18.82 -5.11
CA ASP A 329 22.30 19.19 -6.08
C ASP A 329 22.44 18.14 -7.20
N THR A 330 22.18 16.86 -6.90
CA THR A 330 22.25 15.77 -7.88
C THR A 330 20.92 15.55 -8.62
N GLY A 331 19.79 15.65 -7.93
CA GLY A 331 18.46 15.35 -8.46
C GLY A 331 17.83 16.51 -9.24
N VAL A 332 18.19 17.74 -8.91
CA VAL A 332 17.80 18.97 -9.64
C VAL A 332 19.00 19.92 -9.76
N PRO A 333 20.06 19.55 -10.50
CA PRO A 333 21.24 20.39 -10.64
C PRO A 333 20.89 21.76 -11.23
N ASP A 334 21.68 22.76 -10.84
CA ASP A 334 21.53 24.18 -11.20
C ASP A 334 20.23 24.86 -10.73
N ALA A 335 19.36 24.16 -9.98
CA ALA A 335 18.19 24.76 -9.35
C ALA A 335 18.57 25.82 -8.32
N SER A 336 17.76 26.88 -8.24
CA SER A 336 17.89 27.87 -7.16
C SER A 336 17.56 27.26 -5.81
N ASP A 337 18.03 27.89 -4.73
CA ASP A 337 17.68 27.47 -3.36
C ASP A 337 16.15 27.46 -3.14
N ALA A 338 15.43 28.40 -3.76
CA ALA A 338 13.97 28.46 -3.68
C ALA A 338 13.31 27.23 -4.31
N LEU A 339 13.80 26.79 -5.49
CA LEU A 339 13.28 25.59 -6.14
C LEU A 339 13.66 24.31 -5.38
N LYS A 340 14.88 24.23 -4.85
CA LYS A 340 15.31 23.11 -4.00
C LYS A 340 14.46 22.97 -2.74
N VAL A 341 14.15 24.08 -2.07
CA VAL A 341 13.22 24.11 -0.92
C VAL A 341 11.82 23.66 -1.33
N ALA A 342 11.33 24.09 -2.49
CA ALA A 342 10.02 23.68 -3.00
C ALA A 342 9.94 22.18 -3.27
N VAL A 343 10.96 21.63 -3.94
CA VAL A 343 11.08 20.19 -4.23
C VAL A 343 11.12 19.41 -2.92
N ARG A 344 12.01 19.75 -1.99
CA ARG A 344 12.11 19.08 -0.70
C ARG A 344 10.78 19.11 0.08
N SER A 345 10.11 20.26 0.10
CA SER A 345 8.84 20.42 0.80
C SER A 345 7.76 19.46 0.26
N LEU A 346 7.71 19.23 -1.05
CA LEU A 346 6.79 18.26 -1.64
C LEU A 346 7.19 16.81 -1.38
N GLN A 347 8.49 16.51 -1.39
CA GLN A 347 9.01 15.15 -1.13
C GLN A 347 8.79 14.71 0.33
N ASP A 348 8.83 15.65 1.28
CA ASP A 348 8.56 15.38 2.71
C ASP A 348 7.05 15.17 2.99
N LEU A 349 6.17 15.48 2.03
CA LEU A 349 4.73 15.35 2.22
C LEU A 349 4.20 14.00 1.71
N PRO A 350 3.28 13.36 2.46
CA PRO A 350 2.61 12.14 1.99
C PRO A 350 1.83 12.38 0.71
N THR A 351 1.94 11.48 -0.26
CA THR A 351 1.11 11.51 -1.47
C THR A 351 -0.23 10.83 -1.23
N ALA A 352 -1.24 11.21 -2.01
CA ALA A 352 -2.55 10.58 -1.99
C ALA A 352 -2.91 10.02 -3.36
N TYR A 353 -3.51 8.83 -3.38
CA TYR A 353 -4.02 8.21 -4.60
C TYR A 353 -5.47 8.62 -4.84
N LEU A 354 -5.82 8.84 -6.10
CA LEU A 354 -7.21 9.04 -6.51
C LEU A 354 -7.89 7.68 -6.60
N SER A 355 -9.04 7.52 -5.95
CA SER A 355 -9.82 6.29 -6.08
C SER A 355 -10.88 6.45 -7.17
N PRO A 356 -11.08 5.43 -8.03
CA PRO A 356 -12.19 5.41 -8.97
C PRO A 356 -13.54 5.20 -8.29
N SER A 357 -13.55 4.75 -7.02
CA SER A 357 -14.78 4.60 -6.24
C SER A 357 -15.17 5.93 -5.58
N PRO A 358 -16.38 6.48 -5.83
CA PRO A 358 -16.88 7.67 -5.14
C PRO A 358 -16.93 7.51 -3.62
N LEU A 359 -17.26 6.30 -3.15
CA LEU A 359 -17.35 5.99 -1.72
C LEU A 359 -16.02 6.24 -0.99
N SER A 360 -14.88 6.05 -1.67
CA SER A 360 -13.57 6.34 -1.10
C SER A 360 -13.38 7.81 -0.72
N HIS A 361 -14.14 8.72 -1.34
CA HIS A 361 -14.11 10.14 -1.07
C HIS A 361 -15.18 10.59 -0.05
N LEU A 362 -16.15 9.73 0.27
CA LEU A 362 -17.24 9.99 1.22
C LEU A 362 -16.87 9.53 2.65
N ARG A 363 -15.77 10.07 3.19
CA ARG A 363 -15.24 9.71 4.51
C ARG A 363 -15.44 10.79 5.58
N GLY A 364 -16.50 11.60 5.45
CA GLY A 364 -16.72 12.73 6.33
C GLY A 364 -15.85 13.95 5.99
N PRO A 365 -15.91 14.99 6.83
CA PRO A 365 -14.97 16.12 6.76
C PRO A 365 -13.53 15.66 6.79
N LEU A 366 -12.62 16.50 6.30
CA LEU A 366 -11.20 16.24 6.47
C LEU A 366 -10.86 16.13 7.97
N SER A 367 -10.08 15.12 8.33
CA SER A 367 -9.47 15.06 9.66
C SER A 367 -8.53 16.26 9.87
N TYR A 368 -8.12 16.49 11.13
CA TYR A 368 -7.10 17.51 11.40
C TYR A 368 -5.80 17.26 10.60
N SER A 369 -5.37 15.99 10.53
CA SER A 369 -4.18 15.60 9.76
C SER A 369 -4.38 15.84 8.26
N GLU A 370 -5.52 15.44 7.70
CA GLU A 370 -5.83 15.66 6.29
C GLU A 370 -5.89 17.16 5.96
N GLY A 371 -6.47 18.00 6.83
CA GLY A 371 -6.53 19.45 6.63
C GLY A 371 -5.16 20.13 6.65
N VAL A 372 -4.27 19.70 7.55
CA VAL A 372 -2.88 20.16 7.59
C VAL A 372 -2.14 19.73 6.31
N GLN A 373 -2.28 18.46 5.91
CA GLN A 373 -1.66 17.93 4.70
C GLN A 373 -2.13 18.65 3.43
N GLN A 374 -3.45 18.89 3.29
CA GLN A 374 -4.01 19.64 2.17
C GLN A 374 -3.39 21.04 2.07
N THR A 375 -3.31 21.75 3.21
CA THR A 375 -2.77 23.11 3.26
C THR A 375 -1.29 23.12 2.89
N ALA A 376 -0.50 22.19 3.44
CA ALA A 376 0.92 22.07 3.15
C ALA A 376 1.18 21.74 1.67
N HIS A 377 0.39 20.83 1.09
CA HIS A 377 0.47 20.49 -0.35
C HIS A 377 0.17 21.68 -1.25
N ARG A 378 -0.94 22.39 -1.01
CA ARG A 378 -1.30 23.58 -1.79
C ARG A 378 -0.22 24.66 -1.73
N ALA A 379 0.31 24.93 -0.54
CA ALA A 379 1.39 25.91 -0.35
C ALA A 379 2.67 25.47 -1.06
N SER A 380 3.07 24.21 -0.93
CA SER A 380 4.30 23.68 -1.54
C SER A 380 4.22 23.60 -3.06
N LEU A 381 3.06 23.24 -3.62
CA LEU A 381 2.80 23.29 -5.07
C LEU A 381 2.87 24.72 -5.61
N GLN A 382 2.29 25.69 -4.88
CA GLN A 382 2.40 27.10 -5.26
C GLN A 382 3.84 27.60 -5.20
N LEU A 383 4.60 27.18 -4.18
CA LEU A 383 6.02 27.49 -4.04
C LEU A 383 6.82 26.93 -5.22
N LEU A 384 6.57 25.66 -5.59
CA LEU A 384 7.20 25.01 -6.76
C LEU A 384 6.94 25.81 -8.04
N ARG A 385 5.69 26.15 -8.32
CA ARG A 385 5.31 26.92 -9.52
C ARG A 385 5.96 28.30 -9.55
N THR A 386 5.98 28.99 -8.40
CA THR A 386 6.56 30.32 -8.28
C THR A 386 8.07 30.27 -8.51
N ALA A 387 8.77 29.37 -7.82
CA ALA A 387 10.22 29.19 -7.97
C ALA A 387 10.57 28.80 -9.41
N ARG A 388 9.84 27.85 -10.00
CA ARG A 388 10.07 27.39 -11.37
C ARG A 388 9.86 28.49 -12.40
N SER A 389 8.86 29.36 -12.22
CA SER A 389 8.59 30.48 -13.15
C SER A 389 9.72 31.52 -13.23
N ALA A 390 10.57 31.58 -12.20
CA ALA A 390 11.71 32.49 -12.12
C ALA A 390 13.00 31.90 -12.71
N GLU A 391 12.99 30.62 -13.07
CA GLU A 391 14.17 29.90 -13.56
C GLU A 391 14.18 29.75 -15.08
N ARG A 392 15.37 29.52 -15.64
CA ARG A 392 15.51 29.09 -17.02
C ARG A 392 15.18 27.60 -17.11
N PRO A 393 14.55 27.13 -18.20
CA PRO A 393 14.34 25.70 -18.42
C PRO A 393 15.65 24.93 -18.27
N SER A 394 15.64 23.88 -17.44
CA SER A 394 16.82 23.06 -17.13
C SER A 394 16.75 21.69 -17.79
N ALA A 395 17.84 20.92 -17.73
CA ALA A 395 17.84 19.53 -18.19
C ALA A 395 16.88 18.62 -17.39
N ASN A 396 16.40 19.07 -16.22
CA ASN A 396 15.62 18.28 -15.27
C ASN A 396 14.11 18.59 -15.30
N GLU A 397 13.63 19.27 -16.36
CA GLU A 397 12.21 19.56 -16.53
C GLU A 397 11.33 18.31 -16.39
N LEU A 398 11.85 17.12 -16.76
CA LEU A 398 11.11 15.88 -16.60
C LEU A 398 10.79 15.56 -15.14
N ILE A 399 11.81 15.65 -14.26
CA ILE A 399 11.66 15.38 -12.82
C ILE A 399 10.69 16.39 -12.20
N LEU A 400 10.86 17.68 -12.52
CA LEU A 400 9.99 18.74 -12.00
C LEU A 400 8.54 18.59 -12.48
N ASN A 401 8.32 18.19 -13.74
CA ASN A 401 6.99 17.91 -14.27
C ASN A 401 6.33 16.71 -13.57
N ASP A 402 7.10 15.68 -13.24
CA ASP A 402 6.59 14.49 -12.55
C ASP A 402 6.22 14.82 -11.10
N ILE A 403 7.06 15.60 -10.41
CA ILE A 403 6.76 16.12 -9.06
C ILE A 403 5.52 17.01 -9.09
N GLU A 404 5.40 17.93 -10.05
CA GLU A 404 4.23 18.78 -10.16
C GLU A 404 2.96 17.95 -10.43
N THR A 405 3.03 16.96 -11.32
CA THR A 405 1.92 16.06 -11.64
C THR A 405 1.41 15.33 -10.39
N SER A 406 2.33 14.77 -9.61
CA SER A 406 2.02 14.07 -8.36
C SER A 406 1.39 14.98 -7.30
N ALA A 407 1.94 16.19 -7.14
CA ALA A 407 1.40 17.19 -6.24
C ALA A 407 0.00 17.66 -6.65
N ARG A 408 -0.26 17.80 -7.96
CA ARG A 408 -1.59 18.13 -8.51
C ARG A 408 -2.60 17.02 -8.26
N LEU A 409 -2.22 15.75 -8.46
CA LEU A 409 -3.06 14.60 -8.14
C LEU A 409 -3.45 14.57 -6.65
N THR A 410 -2.49 14.82 -5.77
CA THR A 410 -2.72 14.88 -4.32
C THR A 410 -3.61 16.07 -3.93
N ALA A 411 -3.41 17.24 -4.54
CA ALA A 411 -4.27 18.41 -4.31
C ALA A 411 -5.71 18.17 -4.80
N LEU A 412 -5.88 17.47 -5.93
CA LEU A 412 -7.17 17.06 -6.45
C LEU A 412 -7.86 16.06 -5.52
N HIS A 413 -7.14 15.08 -4.97
CA HIS A 413 -7.65 14.15 -3.97
C HIS A 413 -8.30 14.88 -2.79
N PHE A 414 -7.58 15.81 -2.15
CA PHE A 414 -8.12 16.55 -1.02
C PHE A 414 -9.29 17.45 -1.41
N THR A 415 -9.27 18.02 -2.61
CA THR A 415 -10.39 18.84 -3.11
C THR A 415 -11.65 17.99 -3.31
N LEU A 416 -11.52 16.75 -3.81
CA LEU A 416 -12.63 15.80 -3.95
C LEU A 416 -13.15 15.32 -2.59
N ARG A 417 -12.26 15.06 -1.62
CA ARG A 417 -12.60 14.70 -0.23
C ARG A 417 -13.45 15.75 0.49
N GLU A 418 -13.32 17.02 0.12
CA GLU A 418 -14.21 18.09 0.60
C GLU A 418 -15.47 18.23 -0.26
N LEU A 419 -15.31 18.18 -1.58
CA LEU A 419 -16.37 18.51 -2.54
C LEU A 419 -17.47 17.45 -2.57
N LEU A 420 -17.12 16.17 -2.64
CA LEU A 420 -18.13 15.10 -2.78
C LEU A 420 -19.05 15.02 -1.56
N PRO A 421 -18.56 15.03 -0.30
CA PRO A 421 -19.44 15.16 0.86
C PRO A 421 -20.38 16.36 0.78
N ALA A 422 -19.91 17.54 0.36
CA ALA A 422 -20.75 18.72 0.25
C ALA A 422 -21.83 18.60 -0.85
N ILE A 423 -21.53 17.89 -1.94
CA ILE A 423 -22.48 17.60 -3.01
C ILE A 423 -23.57 16.64 -2.52
N TYR A 424 -23.19 15.60 -1.80
CA TYR A 424 -24.10 14.55 -1.32
C TYR A 424 -24.85 14.93 -0.03
N ASP A 425 -24.52 16.05 0.64
CA ASP A 425 -25.16 16.46 1.90
C ASP A 425 -26.65 16.75 1.68
N PRO A 426 -27.56 16.03 2.35
CA PRO A 426 -28.99 16.27 2.22
C PRO A 426 -29.38 17.67 2.74
N ARG A 427 -28.57 18.30 3.59
CA ARG A 427 -28.80 19.66 4.10
C ARG A 427 -28.17 20.75 3.23
N ARG A 428 -27.59 20.38 2.08
CA ARG A 428 -26.97 21.32 1.13
C ARG A 428 -27.98 22.38 0.71
N ARG A 429 -27.63 23.65 0.88
CA ARG A 429 -28.52 24.77 0.54
C ARG A 429 -28.39 25.14 -0.93
N ALA A 430 -29.48 25.59 -1.55
CA ALA A 430 -29.48 26.06 -2.94
C ALA A 430 -28.45 27.19 -3.20
N VAL A 431 -28.19 28.05 -2.21
CA VAL A 431 -27.20 29.14 -2.30
C VAL A 431 -25.76 28.64 -2.44
N ASP A 432 -25.46 27.42 -2.00
CA ASP A 432 -24.12 26.83 -2.06
C ASP A 432 -23.84 26.18 -3.43
N VAL A 433 -24.90 25.84 -4.20
CA VAL A 433 -24.79 25.09 -5.48
C VAL A 433 -23.93 25.78 -6.53
N PRO A 434 -24.01 27.10 -6.78
CA PRO A 434 -23.14 27.76 -7.75
C PRO A 434 -21.65 27.57 -7.46
N HIS A 435 -21.25 27.72 -6.19
CA HIS A 435 -19.87 27.51 -5.76
C HIS A 435 -19.41 26.06 -5.89
N LEU A 436 -20.29 25.10 -5.59
CA LEU A 436 -20.01 23.67 -5.78
C LEU A 436 -19.85 23.32 -7.27
N ARG A 437 -20.64 23.94 -8.15
CA ARG A 437 -20.49 23.80 -9.62
C ARG A 437 -19.15 24.33 -10.09
N ASP A 438 -18.72 25.50 -9.61
CA ASP A 438 -17.42 26.08 -9.97
C ASP A 438 -16.26 25.17 -9.55
N LYS A 439 -16.33 24.61 -8.32
CA LYS A 439 -15.35 23.64 -7.83
C LYS A 439 -15.37 22.33 -8.62
N ALA A 440 -16.55 21.79 -8.94
CA ALA A 440 -16.67 20.58 -9.76
C ALA A 440 -16.09 20.80 -11.16
N ALA A 441 -16.38 21.94 -11.79
CA ALA A 441 -15.81 22.30 -13.09
C ALA A 441 -14.29 22.46 -13.02
N PHE A 442 -13.73 22.98 -11.92
CA PHE A 442 -12.29 22.98 -11.68
C PHE A 442 -11.73 21.55 -11.62
N CYS A 443 -12.31 20.66 -10.81
CA CYS A 443 -11.86 19.27 -10.68
C CYS A 443 -11.91 18.52 -12.02
N GLN A 444 -12.97 18.71 -12.81
CA GLN A 444 -13.10 18.11 -14.14
C GLN A 444 -12.00 18.59 -15.10
N ARG A 445 -11.76 19.91 -15.17
CA ARG A 445 -10.69 20.47 -16.02
C ARG A 445 -9.31 20.00 -15.58
N GLU A 446 -9.05 19.96 -14.27
CA GLU A 446 -7.77 19.50 -13.72
C GLU A 446 -7.52 18.03 -14.05
N LEU A 447 -8.55 17.18 -13.92
CA LEU A 447 -8.46 15.77 -14.27
C LEU A 447 -8.25 15.56 -15.78
N ASP A 448 -8.95 16.32 -16.63
CA ASP A 448 -8.78 16.27 -18.08
C ASP A 448 -7.38 16.70 -18.50
N ASP A 449 -6.83 17.75 -17.89
CA ASP A 449 -5.46 18.18 -18.12
C ASP A 449 -4.46 17.10 -17.71
N LEU A 450 -4.59 16.52 -16.51
CA LEU A 450 -3.72 15.44 -16.04
C LEU A 450 -3.76 14.21 -16.96
N ILE A 451 -4.95 13.82 -17.45
CA ILE A 451 -5.10 12.73 -18.43
C ILE A 451 -4.39 13.08 -19.74
N SER A 452 -4.53 14.32 -20.22
CA SER A 452 -3.89 14.79 -21.46
C SER A 452 -2.36 14.84 -21.37
N VAL A 453 -1.81 14.97 -20.16
CA VAL A 453 -0.37 14.93 -19.89
C VAL A 453 0.13 13.49 -19.77
N PHE A 454 -0.58 12.64 -19.03
CA PHE A 454 -0.08 11.32 -18.67
C PHE A 454 0.08 10.39 -19.89
N ALA A 455 -0.94 10.30 -20.74
CA ALA A 455 -0.93 9.33 -21.85
C ALA A 455 0.18 9.58 -22.88
N PRO A 456 0.38 10.80 -23.39
CA PRO A 456 1.47 11.06 -24.35
C PRO A 456 2.86 10.93 -23.72
N GLN A 457 3.00 11.29 -22.43
CA GLN A 457 4.28 11.12 -21.73
C GLN A 457 4.62 9.65 -21.50
N HIS A 458 3.63 8.83 -21.15
CA HIS A 458 3.82 7.39 -20.98
C HIS A 458 4.25 6.75 -22.31
N GLU A 459 3.53 6.98 -23.40
CA GLU A 459 3.86 6.45 -24.72
C GLU A 459 5.25 6.91 -25.20
N LYS A 460 5.62 8.17 -24.93
CA LYS A 460 6.95 8.69 -25.26
C LYS A 460 8.07 7.96 -24.50
N ARG A 461 7.85 7.60 -23.24
CA ARG A 461 8.86 6.94 -22.39
C ARG A 461 8.89 5.43 -22.59
N ARG A 462 7.75 4.83 -22.94
CA ARG A 462 7.53 3.38 -22.97
C ARG A 462 6.73 2.97 -24.22
N PRO A 463 7.24 3.25 -25.43
CA PRO A 463 6.48 3.03 -26.66
C PRO A 463 6.07 1.57 -26.81
N GLY A 464 4.78 1.32 -27.02
CA GLY A 464 4.22 -0.03 -27.18
C GLY A 464 4.20 -0.90 -25.90
N MET A 465 4.57 -0.34 -24.74
CA MET A 465 4.46 -1.02 -23.44
C MET A 465 3.21 -0.52 -22.73
N HIS A 466 2.33 -1.43 -22.32
CA HIS A 466 1.13 -1.08 -21.58
C HIS A 466 1.12 -1.81 -20.23
N PRO A 467 1.17 -1.10 -19.10
CA PRO A 467 0.96 -1.72 -17.79
C PRO A 467 -0.47 -2.29 -17.70
N GLU A 468 -0.65 -3.34 -16.90
CA GLU A 468 -1.97 -3.97 -16.66
C GLU A 468 -3.01 -2.94 -16.14
N ASP A 469 -2.53 -1.96 -15.35
CA ASP A 469 -3.29 -0.85 -14.78
C ASP A 469 -2.62 0.52 -15.00
N GLY A 470 -2.51 0.96 -16.25
CA GLY A 470 -1.86 2.23 -16.58
C GLY A 470 -2.56 3.47 -16.04
N GLY A 471 -1.76 4.48 -15.65
CA GLY A 471 -2.25 5.73 -15.06
C GLY A 471 -3.33 6.43 -15.89
N THR A 472 -3.29 6.37 -17.21
CA THR A 472 -4.37 6.91 -18.06
C THR A 472 -5.70 6.21 -17.83
N LYS A 473 -5.71 4.87 -17.88
CA LYS A 473 -6.92 4.05 -17.66
C LYS A 473 -7.45 4.24 -16.24
N HIS A 474 -6.55 4.34 -15.26
CA HIS A 474 -6.88 4.65 -13.88
C HIS A 474 -7.56 6.03 -13.75
N LEU A 475 -6.96 7.09 -14.29
CA LEU A 475 -7.54 8.45 -14.25
C LEU A 475 -8.86 8.55 -15.03
N GLN A 476 -9.00 7.83 -16.14
CA GLN A 476 -10.28 7.70 -16.85
C GLN A 476 -11.34 7.01 -15.99
N SER A 477 -10.96 5.96 -15.24
CA SER A 477 -11.86 5.29 -14.30
C SER A 477 -12.26 6.22 -13.14
N VAL A 478 -11.33 7.05 -12.65
CA VAL A 478 -11.63 8.13 -11.70
C VAL A 478 -12.64 9.10 -12.30
N LYS A 479 -12.42 9.57 -13.53
CA LYS A 479 -13.34 10.48 -14.21
C LYS A 479 -14.75 9.90 -14.30
N ALA A 480 -14.87 8.66 -14.76
CA ALA A 480 -16.14 7.95 -14.88
C ALA A 480 -16.82 7.77 -13.52
N GLY A 481 -16.07 7.39 -12.48
CA GLY A 481 -16.60 7.23 -11.13
C GLY A 481 -17.25 8.50 -10.58
N LEU A 482 -16.72 9.68 -10.93
CA LEU A 482 -17.21 10.96 -10.42
C LEU A 482 -18.50 11.45 -11.11
N GLU A 483 -18.93 10.86 -12.23
CA GLU A 483 -20.06 11.33 -13.03
C GLU A 483 -21.38 11.39 -12.24
N GLU A 484 -21.66 10.38 -11.42
CA GLU A 484 -22.85 10.36 -10.56
C GLU A 484 -22.85 11.52 -9.56
N GLY A 485 -21.69 11.81 -8.97
CA GLY A 485 -21.52 12.94 -8.07
C GLY A 485 -21.80 14.26 -8.78
N TRP A 486 -21.32 14.43 -10.01
CA TRP A 486 -21.59 15.64 -10.80
C TRP A 486 -23.07 15.81 -11.12
N ALA A 487 -23.76 14.74 -11.53
CA ALA A 487 -25.19 14.78 -11.82
C ALA A 487 -26.03 15.22 -10.59
N ARG A 488 -25.54 14.94 -9.38
CA ARG A 488 -26.23 15.32 -8.13
C ARG A 488 -26.21 16.82 -7.82
N LEU A 489 -25.46 17.63 -8.59
CA LEU A 489 -25.54 19.09 -8.54
C LEU A 489 -26.81 19.66 -9.19
N ASP A 490 -27.52 18.85 -9.99
CA ASP A 490 -28.81 19.22 -10.60
C ASP A 490 -30.02 18.73 -9.79
N HIS A 491 -29.80 17.89 -8.77
CA HIS A 491 -30.83 17.39 -7.86
C HIS A 491 -31.00 18.31 -6.65
N GLU A 492 -32.20 18.83 -6.38
CA GLU A 492 -32.48 19.57 -5.15
C GLU A 492 -32.76 18.58 -4.00
N PRO A 493 -32.00 18.60 -2.89
CA PRO A 493 -32.21 17.66 -1.79
C PRO A 493 -33.62 17.73 -1.22
N THR A 494 -34.21 16.56 -0.97
CA THR A 494 -35.54 16.40 -0.40
C THR A 494 -35.48 15.76 0.99
N ASP A 495 -36.61 15.65 1.68
CA ASP A 495 -36.70 14.90 2.94
C ASP A 495 -36.43 13.40 2.78
N GLU A 496 -36.48 12.90 1.54
CA GLU A 496 -36.14 11.51 1.23
C GLU A 496 -34.64 11.28 1.11
N ASP A 497 -33.85 12.32 0.82
CA ASP A 497 -32.40 12.24 0.76
C ASP A 497 -31.83 12.13 2.17
N ARG A 498 -31.10 11.04 2.43
CA ARG A 498 -30.60 10.71 3.76
C ARG A 498 -29.14 10.32 3.73
N TRP A 499 -28.49 10.55 4.87
CA TRP A 499 -27.17 10.02 5.20
C TRP A 499 -27.28 9.00 6.31
N LEU A 500 -26.54 7.91 6.18
CA LEU A 500 -25.99 7.20 7.33
C LEU A 500 -24.58 7.76 7.55
N LEU A 501 -24.37 8.39 8.71
CA LEU A 501 -23.05 8.74 9.20
C LEU A 501 -22.61 7.67 10.19
N LEU A 502 -21.46 7.06 9.92
CA LEU A 502 -20.90 6.01 10.76
C LEU A 502 -19.51 6.42 11.20
N ARG A 503 -19.32 6.58 12.51
CA ARG A 503 -18.04 6.91 13.12
C ARG A 503 -17.38 5.62 13.60
N LEU A 504 -16.18 5.37 13.10
CA LEU A 504 -15.50 4.09 13.15
C LEU A 504 -14.14 4.22 13.81
N PHE A 505 -13.71 3.12 14.43
CA PHE A 505 -12.39 2.96 15.02
C PHE A 505 -11.81 1.59 14.61
N LEU A 506 -10.58 1.58 14.10
CA LEU A 506 -9.86 0.38 13.70
C LEU A 506 -8.44 0.44 14.32
N PRO A 507 -8.17 -0.29 15.42
CA PRO A 507 -6.87 -0.27 16.09
C PRO A 507 -5.73 -0.77 15.21
N ASP A 508 -5.98 -1.86 14.48
CA ASP A 508 -5.07 -2.43 13.49
C ASP A 508 -5.54 -2.03 12.09
N VAL A 509 -4.98 -0.95 11.55
CA VAL A 509 -5.33 -0.42 10.22
C VAL A 509 -4.98 -1.37 9.07
N TYR A 510 -4.14 -2.37 9.30
CA TYR A 510 -3.85 -3.41 8.30
C TYR A 510 -4.84 -4.56 8.37
N GLY A 511 -5.44 -4.81 9.55
CA GLY A 511 -6.54 -5.75 9.75
C GLY A 511 -7.61 -5.69 8.65
N ALA A 512 -8.24 -6.82 8.33
CA ALA A 512 -9.23 -6.95 7.26
C ALA A 512 -10.65 -7.21 7.82
N PRO A 513 -11.26 -6.24 8.51
CA PRO A 513 -12.61 -6.41 9.03
C PRO A 513 -13.63 -6.35 7.91
N ARG A 514 -14.74 -7.05 8.11
CA ARG A 514 -15.98 -6.91 7.36
C ARG A 514 -16.99 -6.22 8.25
N LEU A 515 -17.73 -5.29 7.66
CA LEU A 515 -18.79 -4.53 8.31
C LEU A 515 -20.02 -4.56 7.42
N LYS A 516 -21.17 -4.81 8.04
CA LYS A 516 -22.48 -4.71 7.43
C LYS A 516 -23.41 -3.87 8.28
N VAL A 517 -24.06 -2.88 7.67
CA VAL A 517 -25.06 -2.03 8.32
C VAL A 517 -26.38 -2.14 7.58
N ILE A 518 -27.44 -2.52 8.30
CA ILE A 518 -28.80 -2.67 7.79
C ILE A 518 -29.70 -1.69 8.53
N ALA A 519 -30.51 -0.92 7.79
CA ALA A 519 -31.55 -0.07 8.36
C ALA A 519 -32.92 -0.72 8.20
N ARG A 520 -33.80 -0.53 9.20
CA ARG A 520 -35.18 -1.03 9.22
C ARG A 520 -36.19 0.10 9.08
N PHE A 521 -37.12 -0.04 8.15
CA PHE A 521 -38.21 0.91 7.88
C PHE A 521 -39.55 0.20 8.13
N GLY A 522 -39.96 0.07 9.40
CA GLY A 522 -41.05 -0.83 9.76
C GLY A 522 -40.64 -2.28 9.51
N ASP A 523 -41.37 -2.97 8.62
CA ASP A 523 -41.10 -4.37 8.26
C ASP A 523 -40.05 -4.54 7.14
N GLU A 524 -39.63 -3.46 6.48
CA GLU A 524 -38.60 -3.49 5.42
C GLU A 524 -37.19 -3.40 6.02
N GLU A 525 -36.27 -4.28 5.57
CA GLU A 525 -34.84 -4.19 5.85
C GLU A 525 -34.06 -3.82 4.59
N ARG A 526 -33.12 -2.87 4.71
CA ARG A 526 -32.21 -2.48 3.63
C ARG A 526 -30.77 -2.46 4.10
N THR A 527 -29.89 -3.17 3.38
CA THR A 527 -28.44 -3.06 3.59
C THR A 527 -27.96 -1.73 3.04
N LEU A 528 -27.36 -0.89 3.89
CA LEU A 528 -26.82 0.41 3.51
C LEU A 528 -25.30 0.35 3.30
N ALA A 529 -24.58 -0.47 4.06
CA ALA A 529 -23.15 -0.69 3.91
C ALA A 529 -22.83 -2.19 4.02
N ASP A 530 -21.99 -2.71 3.14
CA ASP A 530 -21.46 -4.09 3.19
C ASP A 530 -20.07 -4.12 2.54
N GLY A 531 -19.03 -4.36 3.34
CA GLY A 531 -17.67 -4.35 2.82
C GLY A 531 -16.60 -4.33 3.90
N SER A 532 -15.35 -4.14 3.47
CA SER A 532 -14.23 -3.82 4.36
C SER A 532 -13.96 -2.32 4.27
N PHE A 533 -14.22 -1.60 5.36
CA PHE A 533 -14.02 -0.16 5.42
C PHE A 533 -12.85 0.11 6.34
N LYS A 534 -11.82 0.80 5.84
CA LYS A 534 -10.60 1.11 6.59
C LYS A 534 -10.29 2.60 6.52
N PRO A 535 -9.61 3.19 7.51
CA PRO A 535 -9.11 4.57 7.40
C PRO A 535 -8.09 4.68 6.25
N PRO A 536 -7.80 5.88 5.74
CA PRO A 536 -6.74 6.05 4.75
C PRO A 536 -5.39 5.66 5.39
N ILE A 537 -4.69 4.69 4.80
CA ILE A 537 -3.39 4.21 5.34
C ILE A 537 -2.39 5.36 5.44
N SER A 538 -2.42 6.29 4.48
CA SER A 538 -1.57 7.48 4.45
C SER A 538 -1.76 8.41 5.67
N ALA A 539 -2.92 8.37 6.33
CA ALA A 539 -3.20 9.20 7.49
C ALA A 539 -2.67 8.60 8.81
N GLN A 540 -2.39 7.29 8.86
CA GLN A 540 -2.09 6.53 10.09
C GLN A 540 -3.13 6.76 11.21
N GLU A 541 -4.35 7.13 10.82
CA GLU A 541 -5.45 7.35 11.76
C GLU A 541 -6.18 6.05 11.99
N CYS A 542 -6.53 5.77 13.24
CA CYS A 542 -7.38 4.64 13.60
C CYS A 542 -8.87 5.03 13.61
N TYR A 543 -9.19 6.32 13.73
CA TYR A 543 -10.55 6.85 13.73
C TYR A 543 -10.89 7.46 12.36
N TYR A 544 -12.09 7.19 11.86
CA TYR A 544 -12.56 7.70 10.56
C TYR A 544 -14.09 7.70 10.52
N THR A 545 -14.65 8.49 9.61
CA THR A 545 -16.10 8.51 9.36
C THR A 545 -16.39 7.90 8.00
N LEU A 546 -17.50 7.19 7.88
CA LEU A 546 -18.08 6.78 6.60
C LEU A 546 -19.42 7.51 6.43
N GLN A 547 -19.63 8.09 5.24
CA GLN A 547 -20.89 8.71 4.88
C GLN A 547 -21.53 7.91 3.75
N VAL A 548 -22.70 7.36 4.03
CA VAL A 548 -23.43 6.53 3.06
C VAL A 548 -24.71 7.27 2.65
N PRO A 549 -24.78 7.83 1.44
CA PRO A 549 -26.00 8.43 0.92
C PRO A 549 -27.01 7.35 0.55
N PHE A 550 -28.28 7.56 0.89
CA PHE A 550 -29.39 6.71 0.47
C PHE A 550 -30.69 7.52 0.39
N THR A 551 -31.74 6.94 -0.23
CA THR A 551 -33.05 7.58 -0.33
C THR A 551 -34.12 6.76 0.41
N SER A 552 -34.97 7.43 1.19
CA SER A 552 -36.13 6.82 1.85
C SER A 552 -37.15 7.86 2.29
N ALA A 553 -38.43 7.62 1.95
CA ALA A 553 -39.56 8.44 2.41
C ALA A 553 -39.72 8.47 3.93
N SER A 554 -39.38 7.38 4.62
CA SER A 554 -39.49 7.26 6.08
C SER A 554 -38.13 7.21 6.75
N ALA A 555 -38.10 7.67 8.01
CA ALA A 555 -36.93 7.51 8.86
C ALA A 555 -36.77 6.03 9.28
N PRO A 556 -35.54 5.53 9.42
CA PRO A 556 -35.32 4.19 9.95
C PRO A 556 -35.72 4.14 11.42
N THR A 557 -36.34 3.02 11.79
CA THR A 557 -36.84 2.71 13.14
C THR A 557 -35.86 1.87 13.95
N ALA A 558 -34.95 1.17 13.28
CA ALA A 558 -33.88 0.39 13.89
C ALA A 558 -32.68 0.27 12.95
N ALA A 559 -31.51 -0.03 13.51
CA ALA A 559 -30.31 -0.38 12.77
C ALA A 559 -29.72 -1.69 13.30
N VAL A 560 -29.24 -2.53 12.38
CA VAL A 560 -28.44 -3.71 12.67
C VAL A 560 -27.02 -3.44 12.20
N VAL A 561 -26.06 -3.57 13.12
CA VAL A 561 -24.63 -3.47 12.81
C VAL A 561 -24.01 -4.83 13.05
N GLU A 562 -23.38 -5.38 12.03
CA GLU A 562 -22.61 -6.63 12.10
C GLU A 562 -21.16 -6.35 11.72
N ALA A 563 -20.21 -6.90 12.47
CA ALA A 563 -18.82 -6.94 12.03
C ALA A 563 -18.16 -8.29 12.34
N TRP A 564 -17.24 -8.68 11.46
CA TRP A 564 -16.46 -9.91 11.51
C TRP A 564 -15.17 -9.72 10.71
N GLY A 565 -14.50 -10.81 10.34
CA GLY A 565 -13.24 -10.80 9.61
C GLY A 565 -12.04 -10.69 10.54
N TYR A 566 -10.89 -10.39 9.95
CA TYR A 566 -9.62 -10.35 10.65
C TYR A 566 -9.48 -8.99 11.35
N GLY A 567 -9.71 -8.97 12.66
CA GLY A 567 -9.55 -7.79 13.51
C GLY A 567 -10.86 -7.17 13.95
N GLY A 568 -12.00 -7.40 13.28
CA GLY A 568 -13.27 -6.79 13.66
C GLY A 568 -13.29 -5.25 13.57
N GLN A 569 -14.37 -4.62 14.04
CA GLN A 569 -14.60 -3.19 13.82
C GLN A 569 -15.10 -2.50 15.10
N GLY A 570 -14.46 -1.39 15.46
CA GLY A 570 -14.98 -0.45 16.45
C GLY A 570 -15.98 0.52 15.83
N ILE A 571 -17.12 0.69 16.48
CA ILE A 571 -18.18 1.65 16.15
C ILE A 571 -18.29 2.63 17.31
N THR A 572 -17.97 3.91 17.07
CA THR A 572 -18.15 4.92 18.12
C THR A 572 -19.60 5.42 18.14
N PHE A 573 -20.16 5.73 16.97
CA PHE A 573 -21.54 6.18 16.86
C PHE A 573 -22.10 6.02 15.45
N LEU A 574 -23.43 5.99 15.32
CA LEU A 574 -24.12 6.06 14.05
C LEU A 574 -25.31 7.01 14.14
N GLU A 575 -25.61 7.69 13.04
CA GLU A 575 -26.78 8.55 12.95
C GLU A 575 -27.33 8.62 11.53
N PHE A 576 -28.64 8.82 11.44
CA PHE A 576 -29.36 8.98 10.19
C PHE A 576 -29.84 10.42 10.06
N GLN A 577 -29.37 11.13 9.05
CA GLN A 577 -29.65 12.55 8.86
C GLN A 577 -30.39 12.81 7.56
N ASN A 578 -31.35 13.72 7.59
CA ASN A 578 -31.95 14.36 6.41
C ASN A 578 -31.96 15.90 6.65
N PRO A 579 -32.56 16.73 5.76
CA PRO A 579 -32.57 18.18 5.94
C PRO A 579 -33.14 18.65 7.29
N ASN A 580 -34.13 17.93 7.82
CA ASN A 580 -34.99 18.39 8.92
C ASN A 580 -34.88 17.56 10.21
N THR A 581 -34.33 16.34 10.12
CA THR A 581 -34.36 15.35 11.19
C THR A 581 -33.03 14.63 11.31
N THR A 582 -32.69 14.28 12.54
CA THR A 582 -31.59 13.38 12.87
C THR A 582 -32.14 12.29 13.77
N VAL A 583 -31.88 11.04 13.43
CA VAL A 583 -32.34 9.87 14.18
C VAL A 583 -31.11 9.08 14.63
N VAL A 584 -31.10 8.73 15.92
CA VAL A 584 -29.94 8.18 16.62
C VAL A 584 -30.32 6.92 17.41
N PRO A 585 -29.35 6.07 17.77
CA PRO A 585 -29.57 4.92 18.65
C PRO A 585 -30.27 5.30 19.95
N ALA A 586 -31.35 4.59 20.28
CA ALA A 586 -32.16 4.81 21.47
C ALA A 586 -31.82 3.80 22.57
N GLU A 587 -32.07 2.53 22.28
CA GLU A 587 -31.85 1.38 23.15
C GLU A 587 -31.29 0.23 22.31
N ILE A 588 -30.55 -0.65 22.98
CA ILE A 588 -30.10 -1.90 22.39
C ILE A 588 -31.22 -2.93 22.59
N THR A 589 -31.74 -3.43 21.47
CA THR A 589 -32.82 -4.44 21.48
C THR A 589 -32.27 -5.85 21.38
N HIS A 590 -31.08 -6.03 20.81
CA HIS A 590 -30.44 -7.33 20.69
C HIS A 590 -28.92 -7.21 20.56
N VAL A 591 -28.20 -8.15 21.17
CA VAL A 591 -26.75 -8.35 21.01
C VAL A 591 -26.49 -9.84 20.85
N SER A 592 -25.64 -10.20 19.88
CA SER A 592 -25.21 -11.58 19.69
C SER A 592 -23.79 -11.66 19.15
N GLY A 593 -23.09 -12.75 19.46
CA GLY A 593 -21.71 -12.98 18.99
C GLY A 593 -20.67 -12.15 19.75
N PRO A 594 -19.43 -12.03 19.21
CA PRO A 594 -18.36 -11.28 19.85
C PRO A 594 -18.63 -9.77 19.80
N VAL A 595 -19.15 -9.21 20.89
CA VAL A 595 -19.36 -7.77 21.07
C VAL A 595 -18.78 -7.34 22.42
N LYS A 596 -18.01 -6.25 22.44
CA LYS A 596 -17.49 -5.62 23.67
C LYS A 596 -18.07 -4.21 23.81
N GLU A 597 -18.47 -3.87 25.04
CA GLU A 597 -19.00 -2.54 25.41
C GLU A 597 -20.16 -2.10 24.49
N ALA A 598 -21.19 -2.96 24.35
CA ALA A 598 -22.30 -2.75 23.42
C ALA A 598 -23.04 -1.42 23.65
N GLU A 599 -23.15 -1.00 24.90
CA GLU A 599 -23.80 0.24 25.35
C GLU A 599 -23.15 1.52 24.81
N ASN A 600 -21.87 1.48 24.40
CA ASN A 600 -21.16 2.66 23.91
C ASN A 600 -21.77 3.18 22.59
N ILE A 601 -22.38 2.32 21.77
CA ILE A 601 -23.09 2.73 20.54
C ILE A 601 -24.25 3.70 20.82
N LEU A 602 -24.72 3.78 22.07
CA LEU A 602 -25.76 4.70 22.50
C LEU A 602 -25.21 6.08 22.90
N ARG A 603 -23.90 6.31 22.88
CA ARG A 603 -23.28 7.57 23.31
C ARG A 603 -22.58 8.23 22.13
N ASP A 604 -22.87 9.51 21.89
CA ASP A 604 -22.12 10.30 20.90
C ASP A 604 -20.88 10.91 21.56
N ASP A 605 -19.91 10.06 21.87
CA ASP A 605 -18.63 10.43 22.47
C ASP A 605 -17.49 9.57 21.88
N SER A 606 -16.33 9.58 22.54
CA SER A 606 -15.16 8.81 22.10
C SER A 606 -15.15 7.36 22.57
N SER A 607 -16.19 6.88 23.25
CA SER A 607 -16.34 5.47 23.58
C SER A 607 -16.74 4.68 22.34
N TRP A 608 -16.48 3.37 22.32
CA TRP A 608 -16.79 2.54 21.17
C TRP A 608 -17.34 1.18 21.57
N THR A 609 -18.24 0.67 20.74
CA THR A 609 -18.64 -0.73 20.73
C THR A 609 -17.78 -1.48 19.74
N TYR A 610 -17.14 -2.55 20.20
CA TYR A 610 -16.31 -3.39 19.32
C TYR A 610 -17.09 -4.62 18.87
N LEU A 611 -17.21 -4.85 17.57
CA LEU A 611 -17.86 -6.03 17.00
C LEU A 611 -16.83 -6.90 16.27
N GLY A 612 -16.90 -8.20 16.47
CA GLY A 612 -15.92 -9.15 15.92
C GLY A 612 -14.74 -9.40 16.86
N ARG A 613 -13.82 -10.26 16.42
CA ARG A 613 -12.61 -10.62 17.18
C ARG A 613 -11.51 -9.60 16.91
N VAL A 614 -11.03 -8.95 17.96
CA VAL A 614 -9.90 -8.00 17.90
C VAL A 614 -8.62 -8.71 17.48
N ASP A 615 -8.39 -9.91 18.01
CA ASP A 615 -7.12 -10.61 17.85
C ASP A 615 -7.00 -11.23 16.46
N VAL A 616 -6.28 -10.53 15.59
CA VAL A 616 -5.99 -10.98 14.23
C VAL A 616 -5.08 -12.22 14.24
N HIS A 617 -4.15 -12.32 15.21
CA HIS A 617 -3.19 -13.41 15.27
C HIS A 617 -3.89 -14.76 15.51
N GLU A 618 -4.76 -14.78 16.52
CA GLU A 618 -5.58 -15.96 16.85
C GLU A 618 -6.46 -16.39 15.66
N ALA A 619 -7.14 -15.42 15.02
CA ALA A 619 -8.04 -15.68 13.89
C ALA A 619 -7.31 -16.18 12.63
N MET A 620 -6.02 -15.88 12.49
CA MET A 620 -5.23 -16.39 11.38
C MET A 620 -4.87 -17.88 11.54
N HIS A 621 -4.65 -18.34 12.78
CA HIS A 621 -4.46 -19.77 13.11
C HIS A 621 -5.77 -20.57 13.14
N ASP A 622 -6.90 -19.93 13.46
CA ASP A 622 -8.24 -20.51 13.36
C ASP A 622 -9.18 -19.58 12.57
N PRO A 623 -9.29 -19.76 11.24
CA PRO A 623 -10.16 -18.94 10.39
C PRO A 623 -11.63 -18.94 10.80
N SER A 624 -12.11 -19.96 11.52
CA SER A 624 -13.50 -19.99 11.97
C SER A 624 -13.82 -18.85 12.93
N LEU A 625 -12.81 -18.34 13.64
CA LEU A 625 -12.94 -17.17 14.50
C LEU A 625 -13.19 -15.88 13.69
N ALA A 626 -12.55 -15.73 12.53
CA ALA A 626 -12.78 -14.59 11.63
C ALA A 626 -14.21 -14.58 11.07
N GLU A 627 -14.86 -15.75 10.95
CA GLU A 627 -16.26 -15.85 10.49
C GLU A 627 -17.29 -15.55 11.59
N THR A 628 -16.88 -15.44 12.86
CA THR A 628 -17.81 -15.14 13.95
C THR A 628 -18.28 -13.69 13.92
N ARG A 629 -19.57 -13.50 13.62
CA ARG A 629 -20.21 -12.18 13.52
C ARG A 629 -20.59 -11.63 14.88
N GLY A 630 -19.97 -10.53 15.27
CA GLY A 630 -20.51 -9.65 16.31
C GLY A 630 -21.68 -8.88 15.73
N ARG A 631 -22.80 -8.82 16.44
CA ARG A 631 -24.03 -8.14 15.99
C ARG A 631 -24.66 -7.34 17.13
N VAL A 632 -25.02 -6.10 16.82
CA VAL A 632 -25.81 -5.22 17.68
C VAL A 632 -27.02 -4.71 16.91
N VAL A 633 -28.18 -4.75 17.54
CA VAL A 633 -29.42 -4.17 17.02
C VAL A 633 -29.87 -3.07 17.97
N VAL A 634 -30.03 -1.87 17.43
CA VAL A 634 -30.53 -0.70 18.16
C VAL A 634 -31.86 -0.26 17.58
N SER A 635 -32.80 0.12 18.44
CA SER A 635 -33.91 0.95 17.99
C SER A 635 -33.42 2.40 17.83
N LEU A 636 -34.14 3.17 17.03
CA LEU A 636 -33.76 4.51 16.64
C LEU A 636 -34.87 5.49 17.03
N LEU A 637 -34.49 6.68 17.50
CA LEU A 637 -35.43 7.76 17.81
C LEU A 637 -34.88 9.13 17.41
N PRO A 638 -35.73 10.16 17.22
CA PRO A 638 -35.27 11.50 16.89
C PRO A 638 -34.32 12.06 17.95
N ALA A 639 -33.16 12.59 17.54
CA ALA A 639 -32.13 13.07 18.47
C ALA A 639 -32.66 14.12 19.48
N ALA A 640 -33.63 14.95 19.06
CA ALA A 640 -34.30 15.93 19.92
C ALA A 640 -35.11 15.31 21.07
N GLU A 641 -35.57 14.06 20.92
CA GLU A 641 -36.27 13.31 21.96
C GLU A 641 -35.29 12.61 22.90
N LYS A 642 -34.09 12.22 22.44
CA LYS A 642 -33.04 11.59 23.27
C LYS A 642 -32.39 12.54 24.27
N ALA A 643 -32.30 13.82 23.91
CA ALA A 643 -31.67 14.86 24.74
C ALA A 643 -32.57 15.31 25.92
N ARG A 644 -33.81 14.82 25.98
CA ARG A 644 -34.77 15.05 27.07
C ARG A 644 -34.79 13.85 28.01
#